data_AF-A0AB74VGJ1-F1
#
_entry.id   AF-A0AB74VGJ1-F1
#
_cell.length_a   1.000
_cell.length_b   1.000
_cell.length_c   1.000
_cell.angle_alpha   90.00
_cell.angle_beta   90.00
_cell.angle_gamma   90.00
#
_symmetry.space_group_name_H-M   'P 1'
#
loop_
_entity.id
_entity.type
_entity.pdbx_description
1 polymer ?
#
loop_
_entity_poly.entity_id
_entity_poly.type
_entity_poly.pdbx_seq_one_letter_code
_entity_poly.pdbx_strand_id
1 'polypeptide(L)'
;MDLENKLINIINTENKKNPLTDVQMAKFLGVARESITNLRKELNIANSRQRRYPYLKVATSTILKKNKDIAVSELTRELLAEGFDVSRRIVEEILEKDNFEVNKVKVEKEEVTDPFDCLIGSNGSLKNSIEQAKSAILYPPRGLTTLIVGESGVGKSKFSECMYEFAKKKKVIKENASFVVFNCADYGDNPQLLLSLLFGHKKGAFTGADSDASGLVEEANGGVLFLDEIHRLPPKGQEILFSIMDRGKFRRLGEANSERKVNLMLIGATTENVEANLLLTFRRRIPMVIKIPSLHERSIREKIDIIYNEFQAECNRIDAKIFVDKKVVEILALKKFSANIGQLQNMIQVLCARAFMTFINKEDINKESLIIDMNQILKINDSFQDIKFQDINRAEIRKYVKDSIFIPFMLENQLREESTEVSESAFPEDIYRQIERKYYELKKIDIQEADIESILWAFIQNSFTNIETTFNYEKSFSMNDLRSFVSEDLLDFIETFMEELIKENPSLEINKNVFKYLAIHVEESIKRIRLKQKIINVDKIISDTTYEYEVAKRFAMGVEKIKDIEIPNDEIIFIGLYIKAALKSENKRDKVGLMIISHGKIATAITNVVKELLGIRFPVAIDMPLDENPINIYNKVVELSKIIDQGKGVLFLVDMGSLNNIGDIVNKRTGIKSRTMDRVDLIIALEAARKISIGEGNLDEIYFSLMKDRLGHRYFMESVSDKPKAIISLCLTGEGMAKYISKSLMDKYSDVNFYEMSALDEELSNKIVKLKEDNNILAVIGTMDPEIQGMNFIPYDKEILNNLNIDSLVNKSEELKKYERIIDEDLLIFEPDIYFKKDLLEYVCSILINNGSVDKEYLSSVVNRENLAPTYLKGEIAVPHGESSYVNKTSFVFIKLKSPIDWGVGNVNIIFMPVFKANDKVIVKNTLKILEDKIFIENMKNSLTELEFKNIILNKFKEI
;
A
#
# COMPACT_ATOMS: atom_id res chain seq x y z
N MET A 1 -27.84 37.43 -24.12
CA MET A 1 -27.02 37.17 -25.31
C MET A 1 -27.42 35.82 -25.85
N ASP A 2 -27.91 35.82 -27.09
CA ASP A 2 -28.35 34.63 -27.79
C ASP A 2 -27.25 33.56 -27.83
N LEU A 3 -27.61 32.28 -27.71
CA LEU A 3 -26.66 31.17 -27.62
C LEU A 3 -25.73 31.13 -28.85
N GLU A 4 -26.27 31.52 -30.01
CA GLU A 4 -25.57 31.73 -31.27
C GLU A 4 -24.43 32.75 -31.15
N ASN A 5 -24.71 33.94 -30.61
CA ASN A 5 -23.71 35.00 -30.48
C ASN A 5 -22.57 34.61 -29.52
N LYS A 6 -22.86 33.83 -28.48
CA LYS A 6 -21.83 33.31 -27.57
C LYS A 6 -20.96 32.24 -28.25
N LEU A 7 -21.56 31.35 -29.04
CA LEU A 7 -20.81 30.33 -29.80
C LEU A 7 -19.88 30.97 -30.83
N ILE A 8 -20.37 31.97 -31.57
CA ILE A 8 -19.55 32.72 -32.55
C ILE A 8 -18.39 33.44 -31.85
N ASN A 9 -18.63 34.05 -30.69
CA ASN A 9 -17.56 34.75 -29.96
C ASN A 9 -16.49 33.78 -29.44
N ILE A 10 -16.89 32.60 -28.95
CA ILE A 10 -15.93 31.55 -28.54
C ILE A 10 -15.10 31.09 -29.73
N ILE A 11 -15.71 30.84 -30.90
CA ILE A 11 -14.99 30.38 -32.08
C ILE A 11 -14.05 31.47 -32.64
N ASN A 12 -14.40 32.74 -32.52
CA ASN A 12 -13.53 33.84 -32.94
C ASN A 12 -12.34 34.07 -31.99
N THR A 13 -12.48 33.70 -30.72
CA THR A 13 -11.45 33.87 -29.68
C THR A 13 -10.69 32.58 -29.38
N GLU A 14 -11.05 31.45 -30.01
CA GLU A 14 -10.40 30.17 -29.78
C GLU A 14 -8.97 30.13 -30.33
N ASN A 15 -8.13 29.30 -29.72
CA ASN A 15 -6.79 29.05 -30.25
C ASN A 15 -6.92 28.31 -31.59
N LYS A 16 -6.59 28.99 -32.69
CA LYS A 16 -6.66 28.44 -34.06
C LYS A 16 -5.76 27.22 -34.29
N LYS A 17 -4.67 27.06 -33.52
CA LYS A 17 -3.82 25.87 -33.54
C LYS A 17 -4.46 24.68 -32.81
N ASN A 18 -5.29 24.96 -31.81
CA ASN A 18 -6.00 23.97 -30.99
C ASN A 18 -7.47 24.37 -30.73
N PRO A 19 -8.33 24.37 -31.77
CA PRO A 19 -9.73 24.78 -31.63
C PRO A 19 -10.52 23.87 -30.69
N LEU A 20 -11.49 24.45 -29.99
CA LEU A 20 -12.30 23.77 -28.99
C LEU A 20 -13.26 22.76 -29.65
N THR A 21 -13.36 21.59 -29.05
CA THR A 21 -14.32 20.56 -29.47
C THR A 21 -15.75 20.96 -29.12
N ASP A 22 -16.73 20.38 -29.82
CA ASP A 22 -18.16 20.60 -29.55
C ASP A 22 -18.54 20.26 -28.08
N VAL A 23 -17.80 19.33 -27.44
CA VAL A 23 -17.93 19.00 -26.01
C VAL A 23 -17.41 20.12 -25.11
N GLN A 24 -16.24 20.67 -25.43
CA GLN A 24 -15.65 21.77 -24.65
C GLN A 24 -16.49 23.04 -24.78
N MET A 25 -16.96 23.37 -25.98
CA MET A 25 -17.84 24.52 -26.21
C MET A 25 -19.17 24.36 -25.46
N ALA A 26 -19.75 23.15 -25.44
CA ALA A 26 -20.95 22.84 -24.68
C ALA A 26 -20.74 23.05 -23.16
N LYS A 27 -19.57 22.64 -22.65
CA LYS A 27 -19.18 22.85 -21.26
C LYS A 27 -19.00 24.35 -20.92
N PHE A 28 -18.35 25.12 -21.79
CA PHE A 28 -18.20 26.58 -21.61
C PHE A 28 -19.53 27.33 -21.60
N LEU A 29 -20.50 26.86 -22.39
CA LEU A 29 -21.80 27.50 -22.55
C LEU A 29 -22.89 26.93 -21.63
N GLY A 30 -22.59 25.88 -20.85
CA GLY A 30 -23.52 25.25 -19.93
C GLY A 30 -24.72 24.57 -20.62
N VAL A 31 -24.52 24.03 -21.83
CA VAL A 31 -25.57 23.39 -22.63
C VAL A 31 -25.18 21.98 -23.06
N ALA A 32 -26.13 21.20 -23.57
CA ALA A 32 -25.85 19.86 -24.08
C ALA A 32 -24.98 19.91 -25.36
N ARG A 33 -24.11 18.90 -25.53
CA ARG A 33 -23.24 18.75 -26.72
C ARG A 33 -24.04 18.76 -28.03
N GLU A 34 -25.20 18.13 -28.05
CA GLU A 34 -26.08 18.05 -29.21
C GLU A 34 -26.56 19.43 -29.66
N SER A 35 -26.86 20.31 -28.70
CA SER A 35 -27.29 21.68 -28.95
C SER A 35 -26.20 22.49 -29.65
N ILE A 36 -24.93 22.37 -29.22
CA ILE A 36 -23.79 23.00 -29.90
C ILE A 36 -23.52 22.37 -31.27
N THR A 37 -23.65 21.04 -31.37
CA THR A 37 -23.39 20.34 -32.64
C THR A 37 -24.42 20.72 -33.70
N ASN A 38 -25.70 20.85 -33.33
CA ASN A 38 -26.78 21.25 -34.23
C ASN A 38 -26.66 22.74 -34.61
N LEU A 39 -26.45 23.61 -33.63
CA LEU A 39 -26.25 25.04 -33.86
C LEU A 39 -25.03 25.31 -34.75
N ARG A 40 -23.92 24.59 -34.54
CA ARG A 40 -22.72 24.68 -35.40
C ARG A 40 -23.02 24.29 -36.85
N LYS A 41 -23.84 23.24 -37.05
CA LYS A 41 -24.26 22.79 -38.39
C LYS A 41 -25.20 23.79 -39.06
N GLU A 42 -26.16 24.34 -38.33
CA GLU A 42 -27.08 25.39 -38.82
C GLU A 42 -26.32 26.65 -39.26
N LEU A 43 -25.28 27.02 -38.53
CA LEU A 43 -24.40 28.15 -38.83
C LEU A 43 -23.30 27.82 -39.87
N ASN A 44 -23.28 26.61 -40.43
CA ASN A 44 -22.25 26.13 -41.38
C ASN A 44 -20.80 26.25 -40.87
N ILE A 45 -20.58 26.14 -39.56
CA ILE A 45 -19.24 26.23 -38.98
C ILE A 45 -18.60 24.84 -38.97
N ALA A 46 -17.34 24.72 -39.41
CA ALA A 46 -16.64 23.44 -39.48
C ALA A 46 -16.34 22.86 -38.09
N ASN A 47 -16.14 21.53 -37.96
CA ASN A 47 -15.78 20.92 -36.67
C ASN A 47 -14.33 21.28 -36.26
N SER A 48 -13.94 21.03 -35.01
CA SER A 48 -12.62 21.45 -34.49
C SER A 48 -11.44 20.93 -35.33
N ARG A 49 -11.49 19.67 -35.80
CA ARG A 49 -10.44 19.11 -36.67
C ARG A 49 -10.35 19.86 -38.01
N GLN A 50 -11.48 20.17 -38.62
CA GLN A 50 -11.55 20.91 -39.88
C GLN A 50 -11.14 22.39 -39.71
N ARG A 51 -11.46 23.02 -38.58
CA ARG A 51 -11.02 24.39 -38.27
C ARG A 51 -9.51 24.48 -38.03
N ARG A 52 -8.89 23.42 -37.50
CA ARG A 52 -7.43 23.31 -37.28
C ARG A 52 -6.66 23.11 -38.58
N TYR A 53 -7.23 22.35 -39.51
CA TYR A 53 -6.55 21.85 -40.72
C TYR A 53 -5.82 22.94 -41.55
N PRO A 54 -6.39 24.12 -41.83
CA PRO A 54 -5.70 25.15 -42.62
C PRO A 54 -4.40 25.64 -41.98
N TYR A 55 -4.39 25.80 -40.65
CA TYR A 55 -3.21 26.27 -39.91
C TYR A 55 -2.14 25.19 -39.82
N LEU A 56 -2.57 23.95 -39.60
CA LEU A 56 -1.68 22.80 -39.53
C LEU A 56 -1.01 22.54 -40.89
N LYS A 57 -1.77 22.61 -41.99
CA LYS A 57 -1.23 22.50 -43.36
C LYS A 57 -0.16 23.55 -43.65
N VAL A 58 -0.40 24.81 -43.28
CA VAL A 58 0.57 25.90 -43.49
C VAL A 58 1.85 25.65 -42.68
N ALA A 59 1.73 25.24 -41.41
CA ALA A 59 2.88 24.91 -40.57
C ALA A 59 3.69 23.73 -41.12
N THR A 60 3.02 22.63 -41.49
CA THR A 60 3.66 21.47 -42.12
C THR A 60 4.39 21.85 -43.41
N SER A 61 3.77 22.67 -44.27
CA SER A 61 4.42 23.14 -45.50
C SER A 61 5.62 24.06 -45.25
N THR A 62 5.60 24.81 -44.15
CA THR A 62 6.69 25.74 -43.79
C THR A 62 7.90 24.98 -43.26
N ILE A 63 7.66 23.96 -42.44
CA ILE A 63 8.71 23.07 -41.91
C ILE A 63 9.35 22.26 -43.06
N LEU A 64 8.54 21.68 -43.93
CA LEU A 64 9.02 20.91 -45.10
C LEU A 64 9.78 21.78 -46.12
N LYS A 65 9.47 23.08 -46.22
CA LYS A 65 10.26 24.01 -47.04
C LYS A 65 11.65 24.30 -46.46
N LYS A 66 11.79 24.27 -45.13
CA LYS A 66 13.09 24.48 -44.44
C LYS A 66 13.95 23.23 -44.47
N ASN A 67 13.34 22.05 -44.32
CA ASN A 67 14.04 20.78 -44.37
C ASN A 67 13.17 19.73 -45.08
N LYS A 68 13.54 19.39 -46.32
CA LYS A 68 12.81 18.42 -47.14
C LYS A 68 13.03 16.96 -46.72
N ASP A 69 14.11 16.68 -45.97
CA ASP A 69 14.54 15.34 -45.56
C ASP A 69 14.24 15.05 -44.07
N ILE A 70 13.23 15.73 -43.51
CA ILE A 70 12.81 15.55 -42.11
C ILE A 70 12.03 14.24 -41.91
N ALA A 71 12.37 13.44 -40.92
CA ALA A 71 11.60 12.24 -40.58
C ALA A 71 10.20 12.62 -40.04
N VAL A 72 9.19 11.78 -40.24
CA VAL A 72 7.81 12.04 -39.78
C VAL A 72 7.75 12.26 -38.25
N SER A 73 8.58 11.55 -37.49
CA SER A 73 8.73 11.74 -36.04
C SER A 73 9.24 13.13 -35.68
N GLU A 74 10.23 13.62 -36.43
CA GLU A 74 10.84 14.94 -36.22
C GLU A 74 9.92 16.07 -36.68
N LEU A 75 9.21 15.89 -37.80
CA LEU A 75 8.14 16.78 -38.24
C LEU A 75 7.01 16.89 -37.21
N THR A 76 6.62 15.77 -36.59
CA THR A 76 5.63 15.76 -35.51
C THR A 76 6.14 16.54 -34.29
N ARG A 77 7.42 16.37 -33.94
CA ARG A 77 8.05 17.11 -32.83
C ARG A 77 8.11 18.61 -33.09
N GLU A 78 8.43 19.03 -34.31
CA GLU A 78 8.45 20.46 -34.67
C GLU A 78 7.04 21.07 -34.66
N LEU A 79 6.03 20.35 -35.14
CA LEU A 79 4.63 20.81 -35.06
C LEU A 79 4.15 20.95 -33.61
N LEU A 80 4.54 20.02 -32.73
CA LEU A 80 4.30 20.12 -31.29
C LEU A 80 5.02 21.32 -30.67
N ALA A 81 6.27 21.57 -31.07
CA ALA A 81 7.04 22.74 -30.62
C ALA A 81 6.43 24.06 -31.10
N GLU A 82 5.82 24.10 -32.29
CA GLU A 82 5.03 25.24 -32.77
C GLU A 82 3.66 25.37 -32.07
N GLY A 83 3.32 24.47 -31.15
CA GLY A 83 2.12 24.55 -30.30
C GLY A 83 0.88 23.87 -30.88
N PHE A 84 1.02 22.97 -31.87
CA PHE A 84 -0.08 22.13 -32.34
C PHE A 84 -0.16 20.85 -31.50
N ASP A 85 -1.33 20.54 -30.94
CA ASP A 85 -1.58 19.29 -30.24
C ASP A 85 -1.96 18.19 -31.24
N VAL A 86 -0.95 17.58 -31.88
CA VAL A 86 -1.14 16.62 -32.99
C VAL A 86 -0.36 15.33 -32.76
N SER A 87 -0.99 14.20 -33.08
CA SER A 87 -0.33 12.90 -33.08
C SER A 87 0.33 12.60 -34.42
N ARG A 88 1.29 11.69 -34.43
CA ARG A 88 1.99 11.22 -35.65
C ARG A 88 1.01 10.78 -36.74
N ARG A 89 -0.09 10.10 -36.37
CA ARG A 89 -1.13 9.66 -37.31
C ARG A 89 -1.82 10.82 -38.02
N ILE A 90 -2.09 11.93 -37.31
CA ILE A 90 -2.69 13.13 -37.90
C ILE A 90 -1.71 13.80 -38.88
N VAL A 91 -0.41 13.78 -38.56
CA VAL A 91 0.64 14.28 -39.45
C VAL A 91 0.74 13.41 -40.70
N GLU A 92 0.72 12.08 -40.55
CA GLU A 92 0.71 11.13 -41.67
C GLU A 92 -0.53 11.31 -42.57
N GLU A 93 -1.73 11.47 -41.98
CA GLU A 93 -2.97 11.75 -42.72
C GLU A 93 -2.88 13.07 -43.52
N ILE A 94 -2.17 14.09 -43.03
CA ILE A 94 -1.98 15.36 -43.75
C ILE A 94 -0.96 15.22 -44.87
N LEU A 95 0.14 14.50 -44.62
CA LEU A 95 1.14 14.22 -45.64
C LEU A 95 0.53 13.44 -46.81
N GLU A 96 -0.33 12.46 -46.53
CA GLU A 96 -1.06 11.69 -47.54
C GLU A 96 -2.13 12.53 -48.25
N LYS A 97 -2.91 13.33 -47.50
CA LYS A 97 -4.04 14.08 -48.07
C LYS A 97 -3.62 15.27 -48.93
N ASP A 98 -2.48 15.88 -48.65
CA ASP A 98 -1.92 17.00 -49.41
C ASP A 98 -0.70 16.62 -50.28
N ASN A 99 -0.40 15.32 -50.42
CA ASN A 99 0.71 14.77 -51.24
C ASN A 99 2.07 15.43 -50.97
N PHE A 100 2.43 15.60 -49.70
CA PHE A 100 3.75 16.11 -49.34
C PHE A 100 4.81 14.99 -49.46
N GLU A 101 5.83 15.18 -50.29
CA GLU A 101 6.96 14.26 -50.42
C GLU A 101 7.90 14.37 -49.22
N VAL A 102 8.05 13.28 -48.47
CA VAL A 102 9.00 13.16 -47.36
C VAL A 102 9.79 11.87 -47.55
N ASN A 103 11.13 11.96 -47.56
CA ASN A 103 11.99 10.77 -47.64
C ASN A 103 11.80 9.91 -46.38
N LYS A 104 11.29 8.68 -46.54
CA LYS A 104 11.33 7.66 -45.50
C LYS A 104 12.79 7.21 -45.31
N VAL A 105 13.59 8.01 -44.62
CA VAL A 105 14.99 7.69 -44.30
C VAL A 105 15.00 6.41 -43.47
N LYS A 106 15.38 5.29 -44.11
CA LYS A 106 15.85 4.09 -43.44
C LYS A 106 17.17 4.46 -42.79
N VAL A 107 17.16 4.63 -41.47
CA VAL A 107 18.37 4.79 -40.68
C VAL A 107 19.19 3.50 -40.81
N GLU A 108 20.33 3.58 -41.49
CA GLU A 108 21.36 2.55 -41.48
C GLU A 108 21.89 2.42 -40.04
N LYS A 109 21.58 1.29 -39.39
CA LYS A 109 22.10 0.92 -38.07
C LYS A 109 23.27 -0.03 -38.24
N GLU A 110 24.49 0.44 -37.98
CA GLU A 110 25.59 -0.42 -37.57
C GLU A 110 26.18 0.05 -36.25
N GLU A 111 25.58 -0.44 -35.15
CA GLU A 111 26.29 -1.01 -34.00
C GLU A 111 25.32 -2.03 -33.38
N VAL A 112 25.63 -3.31 -33.57
CA VAL A 112 24.60 -4.34 -33.69
C VAL A 112 24.34 -5.03 -32.36
N THR A 113 23.32 -4.58 -31.62
CA THR A 113 22.75 -5.33 -30.48
C THR A 113 22.33 -6.73 -30.94
N ASP A 114 22.61 -7.77 -30.14
CA ASP A 114 22.22 -9.14 -30.43
C ASP A 114 20.68 -9.25 -30.41
N PRO A 115 20.00 -9.86 -31.39
CA PRO A 115 18.55 -10.04 -31.35
C PRO A 115 18.03 -10.71 -30.07
N PHE A 116 18.83 -11.55 -29.42
CA PHE A 116 18.46 -12.15 -28.13
C PHE A 116 18.49 -11.16 -26.95
N ASP A 117 19.05 -9.97 -27.16
CA ASP A 117 19.15 -8.92 -26.15
C ASP A 117 17.79 -8.27 -25.82
N CYS A 118 16.77 -8.46 -26.65
CA CYS A 118 15.43 -8.03 -26.31
C CYS A 118 14.75 -8.94 -25.26
N LEU A 119 15.30 -10.13 -24.99
CA LEU A 119 14.69 -11.10 -24.07
C LEU A 119 15.09 -10.83 -22.62
N ILE A 120 14.08 -10.69 -21.75
CA ILE A 120 14.29 -10.59 -20.30
C ILE A 120 14.87 -11.91 -19.78
N GLY A 121 16.01 -11.81 -19.10
CA GLY A 121 16.79 -12.95 -18.63
C GLY A 121 17.89 -13.41 -19.59
N SER A 122 18.24 -12.62 -20.63
CA SER A 122 19.29 -12.99 -21.58
C SER A 122 20.65 -13.29 -20.93
N ASN A 123 20.96 -12.58 -19.84
CA ASN A 123 22.19 -12.75 -19.05
C ASN A 123 21.95 -13.58 -17.78
N GLY A 124 20.73 -14.07 -17.57
CA GLY A 124 20.28 -14.82 -16.41
C GLY A 124 19.71 -16.18 -16.80
N SER A 125 18.42 -16.39 -16.55
CA SER A 125 17.75 -17.71 -16.72
C SER A 125 17.76 -18.23 -18.16
N LEU A 126 17.87 -17.37 -19.18
CA LEU A 126 17.89 -17.75 -20.58
C LEU A 126 19.30 -17.85 -21.18
N LYS A 127 20.35 -17.53 -20.42
CA LYS A 127 21.73 -17.47 -20.94
C LYS A 127 22.15 -18.75 -21.65
N ASN A 128 22.01 -19.90 -20.98
CA ASN A 128 22.36 -21.20 -21.55
C ASN A 128 21.52 -21.54 -22.79
N SER A 129 20.22 -21.24 -22.74
CA SER A 129 19.30 -21.47 -23.86
C SER A 129 19.70 -20.63 -25.08
N ILE A 130 20.13 -19.38 -24.86
CA ILE A 130 20.60 -18.46 -25.90
C ILE A 130 21.94 -18.92 -26.47
N GLU A 131 22.88 -19.36 -25.64
CA GLU A 131 24.17 -19.90 -26.12
C GLU A 131 23.97 -21.16 -26.98
N GLN A 132 23.07 -22.05 -26.56
CA GLN A 132 22.66 -23.22 -27.36
C GLN A 132 22.02 -22.81 -28.69
N ALA A 133 21.12 -21.81 -28.67
CA ALA A 133 20.47 -21.29 -29.87
C ALA A 133 21.48 -20.69 -30.85
N LYS A 134 22.40 -19.85 -30.37
CA LYS A 134 23.47 -19.26 -31.18
C LYS A 134 24.35 -20.34 -31.79
N SER A 135 24.73 -21.35 -31.00
CA SER A 135 25.54 -22.49 -31.47
C SER A 135 24.80 -23.29 -32.55
N ALA A 136 23.51 -23.55 -32.34
CA ALA A 136 22.68 -24.26 -33.31
C ALA A 136 22.55 -23.49 -34.63
N ILE A 137 22.39 -22.16 -34.58
CA ILE A 137 22.26 -21.32 -35.78
C ILE A 137 23.59 -21.22 -36.53
N LEU A 138 24.70 -20.99 -35.82
CA LEU A 138 26.01 -20.74 -36.43
C LEU A 138 26.64 -22.01 -37.02
N TYR A 139 26.16 -23.20 -36.66
CA TYR A 139 26.74 -24.44 -37.12
C TYR A 139 26.60 -24.59 -38.65
N PRO A 140 27.71 -24.70 -39.40
CA PRO A 140 27.66 -24.79 -40.85
C PRO A 140 27.15 -26.17 -41.33
N PRO A 141 26.56 -26.25 -42.53
CA PRO A 141 26.40 -25.15 -43.49
C PRO A 141 25.14 -24.28 -43.27
N ARG A 142 24.16 -24.72 -42.48
CA ARG A 142 22.79 -24.12 -42.48
C ARG A 142 22.06 -24.17 -41.13
N GLY A 143 22.81 -24.31 -40.04
CA GLY A 143 22.28 -24.49 -38.70
C GLY A 143 21.80 -25.92 -38.42
N LEU A 144 21.59 -26.21 -37.14
CA LEU A 144 21.09 -27.47 -36.64
C LEU A 144 19.57 -27.42 -36.48
N THR A 145 18.89 -28.52 -36.81
CA THR A 145 17.49 -28.70 -36.41
C THR A 145 17.38 -28.60 -34.90
N THR A 146 16.51 -27.70 -34.45
CA THR A 146 16.39 -27.34 -33.04
C THR A 146 14.97 -27.61 -32.55
N LEU A 147 14.85 -28.20 -31.36
CA LEU A 147 13.58 -28.37 -30.66
C LEU A 147 13.57 -27.53 -29.38
N ILE A 148 12.62 -26.62 -29.28
CA ILE A 148 12.41 -25.77 -28.12
C ILE A 148 11.37 -26.45 -27.22
N VAL A 149 11.76 -26.77 -26.00
CA VAL A 149 10.90 -27.44 -25.01
C VAL A 149 10.62 -26.48 -23.86
N GLY A 150 9.36 -26.36 -23.47
CA GLY A 150 8.97 -25.57 -22.32
C GLY A 150 7.46 -25.50 -22.18
N GLU A 151 6.99 -25.24 -20.96
CA GLU A 151 5.56 -25.15 -20.64
C GLU A 151 4.81 -24.14 -21.53
N SER A 152 3.48 -24.21 -21.50
CA SER A 152 2.66 -23.25 -22.25
C SER A 152 2.89 -21.82 -21.73
N GLY A 153 2.98 -20.86 -22.67
CA GLY A 153 3.12 -19.45 -22.34
C GLY A 153 4.49 -18.99 -21.82
N VAL A 154 5.59 -19.74 -22.02
CA VAL A 154 6.95 -19.31 -21.62
C VAL A 154 7.68 -18.43 -22.65
N GLY A 155 7.09 -18.20 -23.82
CA GLY A 155 7.67 -17.35 -24.89
C GLY A 155 8.45 -18.10 -26.00
N LYS A 156 8.11 -19.37 -26.28
CA LYS A 156 8.79 -20.19 -27.32
C LYS A 156 8.76 -19.55 -28.71
N SER A 157 7.62 -19.01 -29.14
CA SER A 157 7.47 -18.36 -30.44
C SER A 157 8.37 -17.12 -30.55
N LYS A 158 8.39 -16.27 -29.51
CA LYS A 158 9.29 -15.10 -29.48
C LYS A 158 10.77 -15.48 -29.49
N PHE A 159 11.13 -16.56 -28.80
CA PHE A 159 12.49 -17.09 -28.82
C PHE A 159 12.90 -17.56 -30.23
N SER A 160 11.99 -18.22 -30.97
CA SER A 160 12.24 -18.65 -32.35
C SER A 160 12.37 -17.48 -33.34
N GLU A 161 11.63 -16.38 -33.14
CA GLU A 161 11.82 -15.14 -33.91
C GLU A 161 13.22 -14.56 -33.69
N CYS A 162 13.70 -14.57 -32.44
CA CYS A 162 15.06 -14.11 -32.13
C CYS A 162 16.12 -14.99 -32.80
N MET A 163 15.89 -16.32 -32.85
CA MET A 163 16.76 -17.24 -33.59
C MET A 163 16.81 -16.89 -35.09
N TYR A 164 15.67 -16.60 -35.71
CA TYR A 164 15.59 -16.22 -37.12
C TYR A 164 16.30 -14.88 -37.40
N GLU A 165 16.05 -13.85 -36.59
CA GLU A 165 16.70 -12.54 -36.76
C GLU A 165 18.21 -12.63 -36.50
N PHE A 166 18.65 -13.47 -35.57
CA PHE A 166 20.08 -13.74 -35.35
C PHE A 166 20.71 -14.46 -36.56
N ALA A 167 20.01 -15.42 -37.17
CA ALA A 167 20.48 -16.12 -38.37
C ALA A 167 20.64 -15.16 -39.57
N LYS A 168 19.70 -14.20 -39.74
CA LYS A 168 19.82 -13.13 -40.75
C LYS A 168 21.00 -12.22 -40.48
N LYS A 169 21.11 -11.73 -39.23
CA LYS A 169 22.22 -10.86 -38.80
C LYS A 169 23.59 -11.49 -39.04
N LYS A 170 23.74 -12.79 -38.75
CA LYS A 170 25.00 -13.53 -38.95
C LYS A 170 25.18 -14.04 -40.39
N LYS A 171 24.29 -13.67 -41.31
CA LYS A 171 24.31 -14.05 -42.74
C LYS A 171 24.36 -15.57 -42.96
N VAL A 172 23.84 -16.35 -42.01
CA VAL A 172 23.68 -17.81 -42.14
C VAL A 172 22.56 -18.11 -43.14
N ILE A 173 21.50 -17.31 -43.09
CA ILE A 173 20.42 -17.29 -44.08
C ILE A 173 20.42 -15.94 -44.81
N LYS A 174 19.78 -15.89 -46.00
CA LYS A 174 19.70 -14.66 -46.79
C LYS A 174 18.81 -13.62 -46.08
N GLU A 175 19.04 -12.33 -46.33
CA GLU A 175 18.23 -11.26 -45.74
C GLU A 175 16.74 -11.34 -46.13
N ASN A 176 16.47 -11.83 -47.34
CA ASN A 176 15.11 -12.06 -47.86
C ASN A 176 14.58 -13.47 -47.59
N ALA A 177 15.26 -14.26 -46.76
CA ALA A 177 14.82 -15.62 -46.44
C ALA A 177 13.53 -15.61 -45.62
N SER A 178 12.56 -16.44 -45.99
CA SER A 178 11.26 -16.52 -45.31
C SER A 178 11.39 -17.07 -43.88
N PHE A 179 10.63 -16.50 -42.94
CA PHE A 179 10.32 -17.12 -41.64
C PHE A 179 8.87 -17.61 -41.69
N VAL A 180 8.69 -18.91 -41.87
CA VAL A 180 7.36 -19.51 -41.99
C VAL A 180 6.99 -20.11 -40.65
N VAL A 181 5.90 -19.60 -40.06
CA VAL A 181 5.37 -20.06 -38.77
C VAL A 181 4.13 -20.89 -39.01
N PHE A 182 4.06 -22.07 -38.40
CA PHE A 182 2.88 -22.93 -38.46
C PHE A 182 2.62 -23.55 -37.09
N ASN A 183 1.42 -23.30 -36.54
CA ASN A 183 0.96 -23.96 -35.32
C ASN A 183 0.27 -25.27 -35.68
N CYS A 184 0.85 -26.40 -35.28
CA CYS A 184 0.30 -27.72 -35.59
C CYS A 184 -1.01 -28.01 -34.83
N ALA A 185 -1.29 -27.28 -33.74
CA ALA A 185 -2.52 -27.45 -32.98
C ALA A 185 -3.77 -26.97 -33.75
N ASP A 186 -3.64 -25.97 -34.63
CA ASP A 186 -4.78 -25.35 -35.34
C ASP A 186 -5.53 -26.36 -36.23
N TYR A 187 -4.83 -27.40 -36.72
CA TYR A 187 -5.37 -28.44 -37.60
C TYR A 187 -5.13 -29.86 -37.08
N GLY A 188 -4.81 -30.02 -35.80
CA GLY A 188 -4.42 -31.31 -35.20
C GLY A 188 -5.50 -32.40 -35.34
N ASP A 189 -6.78 -32.01 -35.26
CA ASP A 189 -7.92 -32.92 -35.40
C ASP A 189 -8.20 -33.36 -36.84
N ASN A 190 -7.56 -32.70 -37.82
CA ASN A 190 -7.67 -33.02 -39.25
C ASN A 190 -6.29 -33.32 -39.85
N PRO A 191 -5.73 -34.52 -39.60
CA PRO A 191 -4.37 -34.87 -40.04
C PRO A 191 -4.12 -34.68 -41.53
N GLN A 192 -5.12 -34.96 -42.38
CA GLN A 192 -4.97 -34.80 -43.83
C GLN A 192 -4.82 -33.33 -44.25
N LEU A 193 -5.61 -32.43 -43.64
CA LEU A 193 -5.53 -31.00 -43.92
C LEU A 193 -4.21 -30.41 -43.40
N LEU A 194 -3.79 -30.80 -42.19
CA LEU A 194 -2.51 -30.40 -41.63
C LEU A 194 -1.35 -30.78 -42.56
N LEU A 195 -1.28 -32.06 -42.96
CA LEU A 195 -0.25 -32.54 -43.88
C LEU A 195 -0.32 -31.84 -45.25
N SER A 196 -1.53 -31.56 -45.72
CA SER A 196 -1.78 -30.86 -46.98
C SER A 196 -1.27 -29.41 -46.95
N LEU A 197 -1.48 -28.68 -45.86
CA LEU A 197 -0.97 -27.32 -45.67
C LEU A 197 0.56 -27.33 -45.54
N LEU A 198 1.11 -28.27 -44.77
CA LEU A 198 2.55 -28.31 -44.50
C LEU A 198 3.37 -28.74 -45.73
N PHE A 199 2.93 -29.80 -46.42
CA PHE A 199 3.69 -30.42 -47.52
C PHE A 199 3.08 -30.19 -48.91
N GLY A 200 1.89 -29.61 -49.01
CA GLY A 200 1.19 -29.45 -50.29
C GLY A 200 0.54 -30.75 -50.77
N HIS A 201 -0.30 -30.63 -51.79
CA HIS A 201 -0.99 -31.76 -52.39
C HIS A 201 -1.11 -31.62 -53.92
N LYS A 202 -1.26 -32.77 -54.58
CA LYS A 202 -1.71 -32.87 -55.96
C LYS A 202 -3.24 -32.97 -56.01
N LYS A 203 -3.85 -32.47 -57.08
CA LYS A 203 -5.29 -32.67 -57.35
C LYS A 203 -5.64 -34.15 -57.23
N GLY A 204 -6.69 -34.44 -56.46
CA GLY A 204 -7.14 -35.81 -56.21
C GLY A 204 -6.35 -36.60 -55.15
N ALA A 205 -5.45 -35.97 -54.40
CA ALA A 205 -4.70 -36.64 -53.33
C ALA A 205 -5.59 -37.10 -52.15
N PHE A 206 -6.72 -36.42 -51.91
CA PHE A 206 -7.74 -36.77 -50.93
C PHE A 206 -9.09 -36.14 -51.34
N THR A 207 -10.17 -36.50 -50.66
CA THR A 207 -11.52 -35.96 -50.93
C THR A 207 -11.56 -34.46 -50.60
N GLY A 208 -11.80 -33.61 -51.61
CA GLY A 208 -11.75 -32.14 -51.51
C GLY A 208 -10.48 -31.48 -52.05
N ALA A 209 -9.52 -32.25 -52.57
CA ALA A 209 -8.32 -31.75 -53.26
C ALA A 209 -8.62 -31.40 -54.72
N ASP A 210 -9.35 -30.32 -54.97
CA ASP A 210 -9.85 -29.95 -56.31
C ASP A 210 -8.78 -29.33 -57.23
N SER A 211 -7.67 -28.87 -56.67
CA SER A 211 -6.52 -28.28 -57.36
C SER A 211 -5.19 -28.73 -56.76
N ASP A 212 -4.08 -28.46 -57.46
CA ASP A 212 -2.74 -28.60 -56.89
C ASP A 212 -2.47 -27.44 -55.91
N ALA A 213 -1.84 -27.72 -54.77
CA ALA A 213 -1.42 -26.69 -53.82
C ALA A 213 0.03 -26.91 -53.36
N SER A 214 0.81 -25.83 -53.26
CA SER A 214 2.11 -25.83 -52.59
C SER A 214 1.94 -25.86 -51.07
N GLY A 215 2.91 -26.47 -50.38
CA GLY A 215 2.94 -26.49 -48.92
C GLY A 215 3.89 -25.45 -48.33
N LEU A 216 3.71 -25.17 -47.04
CA LEU A 216 4.54 -24.26 -46.25
C LEU A 216 6.03 -24.64 -46.23
N VAL A 217 6.36 -25.93 -46.39
CA VAL A 217 7.74 -26.40 -46.55
C VAL A 217 8.40 -25.81 -47.81
N GLU A 218 7.67 -25.70 -48.92
CA GLU A 218 8.20 -25.10 -50.16
C GLU A 218 8.39 -23.59 -50.00
N GLU A 219 7.49 -22.93 -49.26
CA GLU A 219 7.55 -21.48 -48.99
C GLU A 219 8.73 -21.12 -48.05
N ALA A 220 9.09 -22.04 -47.15
CA ALA A 220 10.22 -21.91 -46.24
C ALA A 220 11.59 -22.22 -46.89
N ASN A 221 11.61 -22.57 -48.18
CA ASN A 221 12.83 -22.92 -48.88
C ASN A 221 13.84 -21.75 -48.89
N GLY A 222 15.04 -22.00 -48.39
CA GLY A 222 16.11 -21.03 -48.22
C GLY A 222 16.04 -20.23 -46.92
N GLY A 223 15.04 -20.49 -46.07
CA GLY A 223 14.84 -19.80 -44.80
C GLY A 223 14.58 -20.75 -43.64
N VAL A 224 13.64 -20.38 -42.78
CA VAL A 224 13.38 -21.05 -41.49
C VAL A 224 11.92 -21.47 -41.42
N LEU A 225 11.68 -22.73 -41.07
CA LEU A 225 10.35 -23.26 -40.78
C LEU A 225 10.22 -23.45 -39.27
N PHE A 226 9.34 -22.68 -38.64
CA PHE A 226 8.99 -22.80 -37.23
C PHE A 226 7.67 -23.56 -37.08
N LEU A 227 7.71 -24.70 -36.39
CA LEU A 227 6.56 -25.55 -36.11
C LEU A 227 6.23 -25.51 -34.61
N ASP A 228 5.18 -24.79 -34.25
CA ASP A 228 4.68 -24.77 -32.87
C ASP A 228 3.81 -26.00 -32.59
N GLU A 229 3.81 -26.46 -31.35
CA GLU A 229 3.13 -27.68 -30.89
C GLU A 229 3.41 -28.91 -31.79
N ILE A 230 4.68 -29.12 -32.16
CA ILE A 230 5.13 -30.13 -33.14
C ILE A 230 4.70 -31.57 -32.78
N HIS A 231 4.42 -31.85 -31.50
CA HIS A 231 3.90 -33.13 -31.05
C HIS A 231 2.51 -33.46 -31.63
N ARG A 232 1.76 -32.46 -32.11
CA ARG A 232 0.47 -32.66 -32.80
C ARG A 232 0.61 -33.18 -34.23
N LEU A 233 1.83 -33.21 -34.77
CA LEU A 233 2.05 -33.82 -36.09
C LEU A 233 1.79 -35.33 -36.04
N PRO A 234 0.97 -35.86 -36.97
CA PRO A 234 0.77 -37.30 -37.08
C PRO A 234 2.09 -37.99 -37.46
N PRO A 235 2.25 -39.29 -37.14
CA PRO A 235 3.47 -40.07 -37.44
C PRO A 235 3.96 -39.92 -38.88
N LYS A 236 3.03 -39.93 -39.85
CA LYS A 236 3.34 -39.76 -41.28
C LYS A 236 3.99 -38.40 -41.58
N GLY A 237 3.58 -37.33 -40.90
CA GLY A 237 4.18 -36.00 -41.05
C GLY A 237 5.59 -35.95 -40.47
N GLN A 238 5.81 -36.58 -39.32
CA GLN A 238 7.13 -36.68 -38.70
C GLN A 238 8.12 -37.43 -39.60
N GLU A 239 7.70 -38.50 -40.28
CA GLU A 239 8.52 -39.25 -41.26
C GLU A 239 8.85 -38.44 -42.52
N ILE A 240 7.94 -37.55 -42.97
CA ILE A 240 8.23 -36.64 -44.09
C ILE A 240 9.23 -35.57 -43.66
N LEU A 241 9.07 -34.96 -42.48
CA LEU A 241 10.06 -34.03 -41.92
C LEU A 241 11.42 -34.69 -41.73
N PHE A 242 11.45 -35.94 -41.27
CA PHE A 242 12.66 -36.74 -41.21
C PHE A 242 13.34 -36.85 -42.58
N SER A 243 12.59 -37.15 -43.64
CA SER A 243 13.14 -37.23 -45.00
C SER A 243 13.71 -35.88 -45.48
N ILE A 244 13.10 -34.77 -45.08
CA ILE A 244 13.59 -33.41 -45.35
C ILE A 244 14.90 -33.15 -44.61
N MET A 245 14.99 -33.53 -43.33
CA MET A 245 16.18 -33.30 -42.51
C MET A 245 17.39 -34.10 -43.01
N ASP A 246 17.20 -35.36 -43.39
CA ASP A 246 18.30 -36.23 -43.83
C ASP A 246 18.73 -35.95 -45.29
N ARG A 247 17.75 -35.78 -46.21
CA ARG A 247 18.01 -35.75 -47.66
C ARG A 247 17.76 -34.39 -48.31
N GLY A 248 17.10 -33.46 -47.62
CA GLY A 248 16.64 -32.20 -48.21
C GLY A 248 15.61 -32.42 -49.32
N LYS A 249 14.84 -33.51 -49.27
CA LYS A 249 13.87 -33.88 -50.30
C LYS A 249 12.58 -34.41 -49.70
N PHE A 250 11.47 -34.13 -50.37
CA PHE A 250 10.16 -34.65 -50.01
C PHE A 250 9.23 -34.72 -51.23
N ARG A 251 8.01 -35.25 -51.04
CA ARG A 251 6.96 -35.33 -52.07
C ARG A 251 5.68 -34.71 -51.53
N ARG A 252 4.89 -34.06 -52.40
CA ARG A 252 3.54 -33.61 -52.03
C ARG A 252 2.64 -34.82 -51.78
N LEU A 253 1.54 -34.61 -51.04
CA LEU A 253 0.54 -35.65 -50.88
C LEU A 253 -0.05 -36.06 -52.23
N GLY A 254 -0.12 -37.37 -52.48
CA GLY A 254 -0.60 -37.93 -53.76
C GLY A 254 0.42 -37.90 -54.90
N GLU A 255 1.63 -37.39 -54.70
CA GLU A 255 2.69 -37.30 -55.72
C GLU A 255 3.67 -38.50 -55.61
N ALA A 256 3.62 -39.43 -56.57
CA ALA A 256 4.42 -40.66 -56.52
C ALA A 256 5.81 -40.54 -57.17
N ASN A 257 5.94 -39.77 -58.27
CA ASN A 257 7.10 -39.83 -59.18
C ASN A 257 7.97 -38.56 -59.18
N SER A 258 7.68 -37.60 -58.32
CA SER A 258 8.34 -36.29 -58.31
C SER A 258 8.80 -35.95 -56.89
N GLU A 259 10.11 -35.85 -56.70
CA GLU A 259 10.74 -35.40 -55.47
C GLU A 259 11.15 -33.94 -55.59
N ARG A 260 10.77 -33.15 -54.60
CA ARG A 260 11.09 -31.74 -54.49
C ARG A 260 12.28 -31.56 -53.56
N LYS A 261 13.26 -30.79 -53.99
CA LYS A 261 14.42 -30.43 -53.16
C LYS A 261 14.09 -29.17 -52.39
N VAL A 262 14.24 -29.24 -51.07
CA VAL A 262 14.04 -28.11 -50.16
C VAL A 262 15.26 -27.97 -49.27
N ASN A 263 15.54 -26.74 -48.90
CA ASN A 263 16.64 -26.42 -48.02
C ASN A 263 16.21 -25.39 -46.98
N LEU A 264 15.93 -25.82 -45.76
CA LEU A 264 15.43 -24.96 -44.69
C LEU A 264 16.08 -25.32 -43.35
N MET A 265 16.11 -24.37 -42.42
CA MET A 265 16.40 -24.64 -41.01
C MET A 265 15.08 -24.93 -40.30
N LEU A 266 14.98 -26.10 -39.65
CA LEU A 266 13.79 -26.52 -38.93
C LEU A 266 13.91 -26.16 -37.43
N ILE A 267 12.94 -25.40 -36.92
CA ILE A 267 12.79 -25.11 -35.50
C ILE A 267 11.43 -25.65 -35.05
N GLY A 268 11.41 -26.66 -34.19
CA GLY A 268 10.19 -27.16 -33.56
C GLY A 268 10.01 -26.58 -32.17
N ALA A 269 8.77 -26.44 -31.71
CA ALA A 269 8.44 -26.16 -30.31
C ALA A 269 7.41 -27.16 -29.78
N THR A 270 7.51 -27.52 -28.50
CA THR A 270 6.53 -28.38 -27.83
C THR A 270 6.38 -28.04 -26.36
N THR A 271 5.13 -28.11 -25.88
CA THR A 271 4.74 -28.12 -24.47
C THR A 271 4.78 -29.51 -23.83
N GLU A 272 4.61 -30.54 -24.64
CA GLU A 272 4.48 -31.93 -24.21
C GLU A 272 5.81 -32.67 -24.08
N ASN A 273 5.79 -33.79 -23.36
CA ASN A 273 6.94 -34.67 -23.22
C ASN A 273 7.39 -35.23 -24.59
N VAL A 274 8.64 -34.95 -24.93
CA VAL A 274 9.27 -35.31 -26.21
C VAL A 274 9.37 -36.83 -26.42
N GLU A 275 9.62 -37.60 -25.35
CA GLU A 275 9.81 -39.05 -25.44
C GLU A 275 8.50 -39.80 -25.72
N ALA A 276 7.40 -39.28 -25.20
CA ALA A 276 6.08 -39.90 -25.31
C ALA A 276 5.38 -39.58 -26.64
N ASN A 277 5.61 -38.38 -27.21
CA ASN A 277 4.79 -37.88 -28.32
C ASN A 277 5.52 -37.81 -29.68
N LEU A 278 6.86 -37.82 -29.70
CA LEU A 278 7.63 -37.82 -30.95
C LEU A 278 8.19 -39.22 -31.25
N LEU A 279 8.13 -39.62 -32.53
CA LEU A 279 8.70 -40.88 -32.99
C LEU A 279 10.19 -40.96 -32.68
N LEU A 280 10.66 -42.13 -32.26
CA LEU A 280 12.08 -42.38 -31.99
C LEU A 280 12.95 -42.12 -33.23
N THR A 281 12.43 -42.43 -34.42
CA THR A 281 13.07 -42.16 -35.72
C THR A 281 13.34 -40.68 -35.92
N PHE A 282 12.33 -39.84 -35.66
CA PHE A 282 12.38 -38.38 -35.79
C PHE A 282 13.24 -37.73 -34.70
N ARG A 283 13.01 -38.07 -33.43
CA ARG A 283 13.72 -37.50 -32.27
C ARG A 283 15.24 -37.66 -32.33
N ARG A 284 15.74 -38.81 -32.80
CA ARG A 284 17.18 -39.08 -32.94
C ARG A 284 17.91 -38.13 -33.90
N ARG A 285 17.18 -37.41 -34.77
CA ARG A 285 17.74 -36.50 -35.79
C ARG A 285 17.62 -35.04 -35.40
N ILE A 286 17.13 -34.76 -34.19
CA ILE A 286 17.10 -33.43 -33.61
C ILE A 286 18.33 -33.31 -32.68
N PRO A 287 19.46 -32.76 -33.17
CA PRO A 287 20.70 -32.70 -32.39
C PRO A 287 20.67 -31.63 -31.29
N MET A 288 19.82 -30.61 -31.40
CA MET A 288 19.72 -29.54 -30.42
C MET A 288 18.34 -29.51 -29.75
N VAL A 289 18.32 -29.61 -28.42
CA VAL A 289 17.11 -29.45 -27.61
C VAL A 289 17.34 -28.33 -26.60
N ILE A 290 16.56 -27.25 -26.72
CA ILE A 290 16.67 -26.05 -25.90
C ILE A 290 15.51 -26.03 -24.93
N LYS A 291 15.79 -26.13 -23.62
CA LYS A 291 14.77 -25.99 -22.59
C LYS A 291 14.62 -24.52 -22.21
N ILE A 292 13.38 -24.00 -22.24
CA ILE A 292 13.03 -22.67 -21.70
C ILE A 292 12.43 -22.87 -20.30
N PRO A 293 12.98 -22.21 -19.26
CA PRO A 293 12.47 -22.32 -17.90
C PRO A 293 11.06 -21.74 -17.77
N SER A 294 10.26 -22.35 -16.90
CA SER A 294 8.95 -21.81 -16.50
C SER A 294 9.10 -20.47 -15.79
N LEU A 295 8.03 -19.69 -15.74
CA LEU A 295 8.02 -18.40 -15.03
C LEU A 295 8.39 -18.59 -13.55
N HIS A 296 8.03 -19.72 -12.93
CA HIS A 296 8.34 -19.99 -11.52
C HIS A 296 9.81 -20.24 -11.23
N GLU A 297 10.52 -20.86 -12.16
CA GLU A 297 11.95 -21.15 -12.07
C GLU A 297 12.82 -19.91 -12.28
N ARG A 298 12.26 -18.81 -12.82
CA ARG A 298 12.97 -17.55 -13.02
C ARG A 298 13.21 -16.78 -11.72
N SER A 299 14.27 -15.97 -11.71
CA SER A 299 14.63 -15.14 -10.56
C SER A 299 13.53 -14.11 -10.26
N ILE A 300 13.47 -13.64 -9.02
CA ILE A 300 12.44 -12.67 -8.62
C ILE A 300 12.58 -11.35 -9.38
N ARG A 301 13.81 -10.93 -9.66
CA ARG A 301 14.14 -9.77 -10.48
C ARG A 301 13.57 -9.91 -11.89
N GLU A 302 13.83 -11.04 -12.56
CA GLU A 302 13.32 -11.29 -13.91
C GLU A 302 11.77 -11.33 -13.96
N LYS A 303 11.13 -11.89 -12.93
CA LYS A 303 9.65 -11.88 -12.83
C LYS A 303 9.12 -10.45 -12.75
N ILE A 304 9.76 -9.60 -11.96
CA ILE A 304 9.41 -8.19 -11.81
C ILE A 304 9.64 -7.42 -13.11
N ASP A 305 10.77 -7.65 -13.79
CA ASP A 305 11.06 -7.04 -15.09
C ASP A 305 10.01 -7.42 -16.14
N ILE A 306 9.57 -8.69 -16.16
CA ILE A 306 8.46 -9.13 -17.03
C ILE A 306 7.17 -8.38 -16.70
N ILE A 307 6.81 -8.29 -15.41
CA ILE A 307 5.61 -7.56 -14.97
C ILE A 307 5.66 -6.09 -15.41
N TYR A 308 6.82 -5.42 -15.23
CA TYR A 308 7.01 -4.05 -15.67
C TYR A 308 6.83 -3.89 -17.18
N ASN A 309 7.44 -4.78 -17.97
CA ASN A 309 7.34 -4.72 -19.44
C ASN A 309 5.90 -4.93 -19.92
N GLU A 310 5.14 -5.85 -19.30
CA GLU A 310 3.74 -6.08 -19.66
C GLU A 310 2.83 -4.90 -19.28
N PHE A 311 3.03 -4.28 -18.10
CA PHE A 311 2.29 -3.05 -17.74
C PHE A 311 2.65 -1.89 -18.66
N GLN A 312 3.91 -1.77 -19.09
CA GLN A 312 4.34 -0.75 -20.04
C GLN A 312 3.72 -0.98 -21.42
N ALA A 313 3.66 -2.23 -21.89
CA ALA A 313 3.00 -2.58 -23.14
C ALA A 313 1.50 -2.23 -23.09
N GLU A 314 0.84 -2.49 -21.97
CA GLU A 314 -0.56 -2.10 -21.76
C GLU A 314 -0.75 -0.60 -21.72
N CYS A 315 0.12 0.12 -21.01
CA CYS A 315 0.17 1.59 -20.96
C CYS A 315 0.25 2.19 -22.37
N ASN A 316 1.14 1.65 -23.21
CA ASN A 316 1.30 2.04 -24.61
C ASN A 316 0.06 1.69 -25.46
N ARG A 317 -0.60 0.57 -25.17
CA ARG A 317 -1.79 0.11 -25.91
C ARG A 317 -3.02 0.97 -25.63
N ILE A 318 -3.22 1.36 -24.38
CA ILE A 318 -4.38 2.18 -23.96
C ILE A 318 -4.12 3.68 -24.07
N ASP A 319 -2.87 4.09 -24.32
CA ASP A 319 -2.44 5.48 -24.42
C ASP A 319 -2.83 6.32 -23.18
N ALA A 320 -2.66 5.73 -22.00
CA ALA A 320 -2.97 6.35 -20.72
C ALA A 320 -1.92 5.98 -19.67
N LYS A 321 -1.56 6.94 -18.81
CA LYS A 321 -0.65 6.69 -17.68
C LYS A 321 -1.25 5.62 -16.76
N ILE A 322 -0.50 4.60 -16.39
CA ILE A 322 -0.92 3.55 -15.45
C ILE A 322 -0.13 3.70 -14.15
N PHE A 323 -0.80 3.83 -13.02
CA PHE A 323 -0.20 3.75 -11.70
C PHE A 323 -0.46 2.35 -11.12
N VAL A 324 0.58 1.65 -10.67
CA VAL A 324 0.44 0.33 -10.03
C VAL A 324 1.01 0.38 -8.61
N ASP A 325 0.17 0.03 -7.63
CA ASP A 325 0.57 -0.14 -6.23
C ASP A 325 1.58 -1.30 -6.10
N LYS A 326 2.66 -1.11 -5.35
CA LYS A 326 3.65 -2.17 -5.06
C LYS A 326 3.03 -3.50 -4.64
N LYS A 327 1.93 -3.49 -3.88
CA LYS A 327 1.27 -4.72 -3.43
C LYS A 327 0.73 -5.56 -4.59
N VAL A 328 0.30 -4.91 -5.67
CA VAL A 328 -0.17 -5.59 -6.89
C VAL A 328 1.00 -6.33 -7.54
N VAL A 329 2.16 -5.66 -7.67
CA VAL A 329 3.38 -6.26 -8.21
C VAL A 329 3.87 -7.41 -7.33
N GLU A 330 3.85 -7.25 -6.00
CA GLU A 330 4.22 -8.32 -5.05
C GLU A 330 3.35 -9.57 -5.25
N ILE A 331 2.04 -9.40 -5.38
CA ILE A 331 1.09 -10.51 -5.56
C ILE A 331 1.30 -11.19 -6.92
N LEU A 332 1.48 -10.43 -7.99
CA LEU A 332 1.75 -10.97 -9.31
C LEU A 332 3.08 -11.74 -9.34
N ALA A 333 4.13 -11.24 -8.68
CA ALA A 333 5.43 -11.90 -8.64
C ALA A 333 5.43 -13.22 -7.83
N LEU A 334 4.61 -13.31 -6.78
CA LEU A 334 4.49 -14.50 -5.93
C LEU A 334 3.51 -15.56 -6.48
N LYS A 335 2.57 -15.15 -7.32
CA LYS A 335 1.51 -16.04 -7.80
C LYS A 335 2.05 -17.13 -8.72
N LYS A 336 1.52 -18.36 -8.55
CA LYS A 336 1.74 -19.44 -9.51
C LYS A 336 0.83 -19.27 -10.73
N PHE A 337 1.39 -19.19 -11.94
CA PHE A 337 0.67 -19.08 -13.21
C PHE A 337 0.84 -20.38 -13.99
N SER A 338 -0.24 -21.14 -14.14
CA SER A 338 -0.25 -22.43 -14.85
C SER A 338 0.12 -22.30 -16.33
N ALA A 339 -0.18 -21.15 -16.96
CA ALA A 339 0.25 -20.84 -18.32
C ALA A 339 1.29 -19.70 -18.37
N ASN A 340 2.14 -19.62 -17.35
CA ASN A 340 3.35 -18.79 -17.30
C ASN A 340 3.12 -17.31 -17.69
N ILE A 341 3.94 -16.77 -18.59
CA ILE A 341 3.90 -15.35 -19.01
C ILE A 341 2.59 -15.04 -19.73
N GLY A 342 2.05 -15.98 -20.52
CA GLY A 342 0.78 -15.80 -21.21
C GLY A 342 -0.40 -15.56 -20.25
N GLN A 343 -0.47 -16.31 -19.15
CA GLN A 343 -1.50 -16.06 -18.12
C GLN A 343 -1.26 -14.76 -17.36
N LEU A 344 0.01 -14.44 -17.07
CA LEU A 344 0.38 -13.18 -16.42
C LEU A 344 -0.04 -11.97 -17.27
N GLN A 345 0.25 -11.99 -18.57
CA GLN A 345 -0.15 -10.95 -19.52
C GLN A 345 -1.67 -10.77 -19.56
N ASN A 346 -2.42 -11.87 -19.66
CA ASN A 346 -3.88 -11.83 -19.63
C ASN A 346 -4.41 -11.26 -18.30
N MET A 347 -3.78 -11.61 -17.17
CA MET A 347 -4.15 -11.07 -15.86
C MET A 347 -3.92 -9.54 -15.80
N ILE A 348 -2.76 -9.08 -16.25
CA ILE A 348 -2.42 -7.66 -16.33
C ILE A 348 -3.41 -6.90 -17.23
N GLN A 349 -3.78 -7.48 -18.37
CA GLN A 349 -4.80 -6.92 -19.25
C GLN A 349 -6.16 -6.77 -18.58
N VAL A 350 -6.63 -7.79 -17.85
CA VAL A 350 -7.90 -7.74 -17.11
C VAL A 350 -7.85 -6.67 -16.01
N LEU A 351 -6.73 -6.56 -15.29
CA LEU A 351 -6.53 -5.51 -14.28
C LEU A 351 -6.60 -4.12 -14.91
N CYS A 352 -5.90 -3.91 -16.02
CA CYS A 352 -5.91 -2.63 -16.75
C CYS A 352 -7.31 -2.32 -17.29
N ALA A 353 -8.01 -3.28 -17.90
CA ALA A 353 -9.35 -3.07 -18.45
C ALA A 353 -10.39 -2.66 -17.39
N ARG A 354 -10.34 -3.25 -16.19
CA ARG A 354 -11.24 -2.90 -15.08
C ARG A 354 -10.95 -1.52 -14.51
N ALA A 355 -9.67 -1.23 -14.32
CA ALA A 355 -9.23 0.10 -13.91
C ALA A 355 -9.61 1.16 -14.96
N PHE A 356 -9.55 0.81 -16.25
CA PHE A 356 -9.96 1.66 -17.37
C PHE A 356 -11.47 1.92 -17.39
N MET A 357 -12.30 0.91 -17.10
CA MET A 357 -13.76 1.12 -16.93
C MET A 357 -14.09 2.07 -15.77
N THR A 358 -13.34 1.97 -14.68
CA THR A 358 -13.49 2.88 -13.53
C THR A 358 -13.02 4.29 -13.87
N PHE A 359 -12.03 4.40 -14.76
CA PHE A 359 -11.49 5.66 -15.28
C PHE A 359 -12.49 6.35 -16.21
N ILE A 360 -13.17 5.62 -17.11
CA ILE A 360 -14.17 6.18 -18.04
C ILE A 360 -15.46 6.59 -17.31
N ASN A 361 -15.93 5.81 -16.33
CA ASN A 361 -17.23 6.02 -15.71
C ASN A 361 -17.28 7.14 -14.65
N LYS A 362 -16.13 7.72 -14.27
CA LYS A 362 -16.10 8.86 -13.34
C LYS A 362 -15.98 10.15 -14.14
N GLU A 363 -16.96 11.05 -14.00
CA GLU A 363 -16.88 12.46 -14.43
C GLU A 363 -15.86 13.28 -13.59
N ASP A 364 -14.81 12.64 -13.05
CA ASP A 364 -13.77 13.28 -12.25
C ASP A 364 -12.75 13.95 -13.17
N ILE A 365 -12.81 15.28 -13.21
CA ILE A 365 -12.04 16.19 -14.07
C ILE A 365 -10.51 16.14 -13.83
N ASN A 366 -10.02 15.39 -12.83
CA ASN A 366 -8.63 15.46 -12.33
C ASN A 366 -7.83 14.14 -12.38
N LYS A 367 -8.29 13.07 -13.03
CA LYS A 367 -7.48 11.85 -13.16
C LYS A 367 -6.73 11.82 -14.50
N GLU A 368 -5.43 12.13 -14.45
CA GLU A 368 -4.51 11.95 -15.57
C GLU A 368 -3.94 10.51 -15.69
N SER A 369 -4.21 9.64 -14.72
CA SER A 369 -3.69 8.28 -14.67
C SER A 369 -4.71 7.25 -14.18
N LEU A 370 -4.66 6.07 -14.80
CA LEU A 370 -5.39 4.87 -14.44
C LEU A 370 -4.71 4.21 -13.24
N ILE A 371 -5.45 3.96 -12.17
CA ILE A 371 -4.89 3.43 -10.91
C ILE A 371 -5.26 1.97 -10.74
N ILE A 372 -4.25 1.12 -10.57
CA ILE A 372 -4.37 -0.30 -10.26
C ILE A 372 -3.93 -0.51 -8.82
N ASP A 373 -4.92 -0.71 -7.96
CA ASP A 373 -4.75 -0.96 -6.53
C ASP A 373 -5.25 -2.36 -6.14
N MET A 374 -5.15 -2.68 -4.85
CA MET A 374 -5.64 -3.95 -4.30
C MET A 374 -7.12 -4.22 -4.57
N ASN A 375 -7.95 -3.19 -4.76
CA ASN A 375 -9.39 -3.37 -5.00
C ASN A 375 -9.63 -4.03 -6.36
N GLN A 376 -8.77 -3.78 -7.35
CA GLN A 376 -8.88 -4.42 -8.67
C GLN A 376 -8.57 -5.92 -8.62
N ILE A 377 -7.62 -6.32 -7.76
CA ILE A 377 -7.29 -7.73 -7.52
C ILE A 377 -8.42 -8.44 -6.77
N LEU A 378 -8.92 -7.85 -5.68
CA LEU A 378 -9.93 -8.46 -4.80
C LEU A 378 -11.27 -8.70 -5.52
N LYS A 379 -11.59 -7.89 -6.53
CA LYS A 379 -12.78 -8.06 -7.37
C LYS A 379 -12.63 -9.20 -8.39
N ILE A 380 -11.45 -9.78 -8.57
CA ILE A 380 -11.24 -11.00 -9.36
C ILE A 380 -11.52 -12.18 -8.42
N ASN A 381 -12.78 -12.32 -8.02
CA ASN A 381 -13.24 -13.48 -7.24
C ASN A 381 -12.83 -14.78 -7.96
N ASP A 382 -12.36 -15.75 -7.19
CA ASP A 382 -11.91 -17.13 -7.54
C ASP A 382 -10.43 -17.38 -7.84
N SER A 383 -9.59 -16.37 -8.13
CA SER A 383 -8.20 -16.64 -8.57
C SER A 383 -7.11 -16.52 -7.51
N PHE A 384 -7.42 -16.12 -6.28
CA PHE A 384 -6.43 -15.77 -5.25
C PHE A 384 -6.63 -16.48 -3.90
N GLN A 385 -7.53 -17.48 -3.84
CA GLN A 385 -7.84 -18.22 -2.61
C GLN A 385 -6.70 -19.14 -2.13
N ASP A 386 -5.76 -19.52 -3.01
CA ASP A 386 -4.68 -20.46 -2.69
C ASP A 386 -3.38 -19.80 -2.15
N ILE A 387 -3.36 -18.49 -1.90
CA ILE A 387 -2.15 -17.84 -1.39
C ILE A 387 -2.01 -18.09 0.12
N LYS A 388 -1.39 -19.23 0.47
CA LYS A 388 -0.63 -19.32 1.72
C LYS A 388 0.57 -18.40 1.58
N PHE A 389 0.46 -17.17 2.09
CA PHE A 389 1.55 -16.21 2.14
C PHE A 389 2.69 -16.79 2.99
N GLN A 390 3.65 -17.46 2.37
CA GLN A 390 4.91 -17.81 3.03
C GLN A 390 5.67 -16.51 3.26
N ASP A 391 5.83 -16.12 4.53
CA ASP A 391 6.48 -14.88 4.96
C ASP A 391 7.94 -14.72 4.49
N ILE A 392 8.53 -15.77 3.93
CA ILE A 392 9.97 -15.89 3.63
C ILE A 392 10.38 -15.08 2.38
N ASN A 393 9.49 -14.83 1.40
CA ASN A 393 9.87 -14.16 0.13
C ASN A 393 9.49 -12.68 0.01
N ARG A 394 8.72 -12.12 0.96
CA ARG A 394 8.29 -10.70 0.88
C ARG A 394 9.45 -9.72 1.07
N ALA A 395 10.41 -10.04 1.92
CA ALA A 395 11.56 -9.19 2.19
C ALA A 395 12.48 -9.04 0.96
N GLU A 396 12.65 -10.12 0.19
CA GLU A 396 13.47 -10.10 -1.03
C GLU A 396 12.77 -9.37 -2.19
N ILE A 397 11.46 -9.55 -2.34
CA ILE A 397 10.65 -8.84 -3.35
C ILE A 397 10.65 -7.33 -3.11
N ARG A 398 10.52 -6.89 -1.86
CA ARG A 398 10.52 -5.46 -1.50
C ARG A 398 11.81 -4.75 -1.86
N LYS A 399 12.92 -5.47 -2.08
CA LYS A 399 14.17 -4.87 -2.59
C LYS A 399 14.03 -4.37 -4.03
N TYR A 400 13.17 -5.03 -4.82
CA TYR A 400 13.02 -4.78 -6.26
C TYR A 400 11.70 -4.12 -6.63
N VAL A 401 10.73 -4.04 -5.71
CA VAL A 401 9.40 -3.46 -5.96
C VAL A 401 9.31 -2.05 -5.39
N LYS A 402 8.97 -1.08 -6.25
CA LYS A 402 8.67 0.32 -5.89
C LYS A 402 7.28 0.69 -6.42
N ASP A 403 6.61 1.66 -5.80
CA ASP A 403 5.37 2.24 -6.36
C ASP A 403 5.72 2.86 -7.72
N SER A 404 5.02 2.42 -8.77
CA SER A 404 5.45 2.67 -10.14
C SER A 404 4.35 3.32 -10.97
N ILE A 405 4.73 4.46 -11.57
CA ILE A 405 3.90 5.17 -12.55
C ILE A 405 4.48 4.87 -13.92
N PHE A 406 3.70 4.17 -14.73
CA PHE A 406 3.96 3.89 -16.12
C PHE A 406 3.34 5.01 -16.95
N ILE A 407 4.10 5.52 -17.90
CA ILE A 407 3.67 6.55 -18.85
C ILE A 407 3.80 5.94 -20.23
N PRO A 408 2.87 6.16 -21.17
CA PRO A 408 2.99 5.64 -22.52
C PRO A 408 4.34 6.08 -23.11
N PHE A 409 5.22 5.12 -23.33
CA PHE A 409 6.57 5.33 -23.84
C PHE A 409 6.63 4.82 -25.27
N MET A 410 6.91 5.75 -26.20
CA MET A 410 7.29 5.41 -27.57
C MET A 410 8.68 4.76 -27.52
N LEU A 411 8.76 3.49 -27.88
CA LEU A 411 10.00 2.73 -27.85
C LEU A 411 10.95 3.23 -28.95
N GLU A 412 12.07 3.82 -28.54
CA GLU A 412 13.35 3.64 -29.23
C GLU A 412 14.34 3.03 -28.25
N ASN A 413 14.91 1.91 -28.67
CA ASN A 413 15.96 1.17 -27.98
C ASN A 413 17.14 2.07 -27.66
N GLN A 414 17.45 2.25 -26.38
CA GLN A 414 18.80 2.22 -25.82
C GLN A 414 18.70 2.35 -24.30
N LEU A 415 19.13 1.31 -23.59
CA LEU A 415 19.83 1.34 -22.30
C LEU A 415 20.15 -0.13 -21.97
N ARG A 416 21.19 -0.63 -22.63
CA ARG A 416 21.96 -1.79 -22.21
C ARG A 416 23.37 -1.31 -21.94
N GLU A 417 23.94 -1.85 -20.86
CA GLU A 417 25.24 -1.56 -20.25
C GLU A 417 25.16 -0.31 -19.35
N GLU A 418 25.51 -0.38 -18.05
CA GLU A 418 26.61 -1.14 -17.45
C GLU A 418 26.17 -1.98 -16.24
N SER A 419 26.62 -3.23 -16.24
CA SER A 419 26.77 -4.03 -15.02
C SER A 419 28.16 -3.76 -14.43
N THR A 420 28.20 -3.09 -13.29
CA THR A 420 29.32 -3.23 -12.34
C THR A 420 28.76 -3.49 -10.97
N GLU A 421 29.21 -4.60 -10.39
CA GLU A 421 29.05 -4.94 -8.99
C GLU A 421 29.51 -3.76 -8.13
N VAL A 422 28.58 -3.03 -7.53
CA VAL A 422 28.88 -2.15 -6.41
C VAL A 422 27.81 -2.39 -5.35
N SER A 423 28.28 -2.76 -4.18
CA SER A 423 27.54 -2.95 -2.93
C SER A 423 26.46 -1.88 -2.71
N GLU A 424 25.18 -2.24 -2.82
CA GLU A 424 24.07 -1.35 -2.50
C GLU A 424 23.87 -1.25 -0.98
N SER A 425 24.50 -0.24 -0.37
CA SER A 425 23.96 0.39 0.82
C SER A 425 22.71 1.18 0.43
N ALA A 426 21.62 0.99 1.18
CA ALA A 426 20.31 1.60 0.98
C ALA A 426 20.39 3.13 0.79
N PHE A 427 19.95 3.64 -0.36
CA PHE A 427 19.80 5.08 -0.62
C PHE A 427 18.39 5.58 -0.23
N PRO A 428 18.26 6.75 0.43
CA PRO A 428 16.96 7.32 0.81
C PRO A 428 16.15 7.80 -0.40
N GLU A 429 14.84 7.50 -0.41
CA GLU A 429 13.87 7.97 -1.41
C GLU A 429 13.85 9.51 -1.55
N ASP A 430 13.72 9.98 -2.80
CA ASP A 430 13.58 11.38 -3.20
C ASP A 430 12.56 12.15 -2.33
N ILE A 431 13.10 13.02 -1.46
CA ILE A 431 12.35 13.83 -0.48
C ILE A 431 11.25 14.66 -1.17
N TYR A 432 11.46 15.06 -2.43
CA TYR A 432 10.47 15.78 -3.25
C TYR A 432 9.19 15.01 -3.40
N ARG A 433 9.32 13.74 -3.79
CA ARG A 433 8.17 12.86 -4.00
C ARG A 433 7.44 12.59 -2.69
N GLN A 434 8.17 12.55 -1.58
CA GLN A 434 7.57 12.40 -0.25
C GLN A 434 6.79 13.65 0.17
N ILE A 435 7.36 14.84 0.03
CA ILE A 435 6.70 16.12 0.33
C ILE A 435 5.48 16.32 -0.57
N GLU A 436 5.63 16.05 -1.86
CA GLU A 436 4.56 16.20 -2.86
C GLU A 436 3.42 15.22 -2.60
N ARG A 437 3.72 13.93 -2.39
CA ARG A 437 2.73 12.92 -2.00
C ARG A 437 2.02 13.37 -0.73
N LYS A 438 2.76 13.88 0.26
CA LYS A 438 2.19 14.36 1.51
C LYS A 438 1.29 15.58 1.33
N TYR A 439 1.68 16.55 0.49
CA TYR A 439 0.84 17.72 0.18
C TYR A 439 -0.48 17.28 -0.44
N TYR A 440 -0.46 16.36 -1.41
CA TYR A 440 -1.67 15.85 -2.03
C TYR A 440 -2.49 14.93 -1.13
N GLU A 441 -1.86 14.14 -0.26
CA GLU A 441 -2.55 13.39 0.81
C GLU A 441 -3.31 14.37 1.72
N LEU A 442 -2.65 15.42 2.21
CA LEU A 442 -3.26 16.40 3.11
C LEU A 442 -4.36 17.21 2.43
N LYS A 443 -4.20 17.53 1.13
CA LYS A 443 -5.23 18.20 0.31
C LYS A 443 -6.46 17.31 0.06
N LYS A 444 -6.28 15.99 -0.08
CA LYS A 444 -7.39 15.02 -0.20
C LYS A 444 -8.20 14.85 1.09
N ILE A 445 -7.60 15.22 2.22
CA ILE A 445 -8.16 15.02 3.55
C ILE A 445 -9.03 16.23 3.99
N ASP A 446 -9.36 17.17 3.11
CA ASP A 446 -10.17 18.37 3.39
C ASP A 446 -9.61 19.18 4.59
N ILE A 447 -8.32 19.50 4.52
CA ILE A 447 -7.58 20.32 5.49
C ILE A 447 -7.37 21.71 4.86
N GLN A 448 -7.51 22.80 5.62
CA GLN A 448 -7.30 24.16 5.11
C GLN A 448 -5.83 24.41 4.72
N GLU A 449 -5.59 25.23 3.68
CA GLU A 449 -4.24 25.49 3.13
C GLU A 449 -3.21 25.92 4.20
N ALA A 450 -3.62 26.73 5.18
CA ALA A 450 -2.75 27.20 6.27
C ALA A 450 -2.32 26.09 7.25
N ASP A 451 -3.13 25.05 7.44
CA ASP A 451 -2.79 23.88 8.26
C ASP A 451 -1.92 22.88 7.50
N ILE A 452 -2.13 22.75 6.18
CA ILE A 452 -1.30 21.93 5.30
C ILE A 452 0.16 22.40 5.36
N GLU A 453 0.38 23.72 5.36
CA GLU A 453 1.73 24.31 5.45
C GLU A 453 2.44 23.90 6.76
N SER A 454 1.77 24.03 7.91
CA SER A 454 2.33 23.67 9.21
C SER A 454 2.64 22.17 9.33
N ILE A 455 1.76 21.32 8.77
CA ILE A 455 1.92 19.86 8.79
C ILE A 455 3.06 19.42 7.87
N LEU A 456 3.16 20.01 6.67
CA LEU A 456 4.27 19.73 5.76
C LEU A 456 5.59 20.20 6.33
N TRP A 457 5.61 21.35 7.00
CA TRP A 457 6.82 21.82 7.65
C TRP A 457 7.29 20.87 8.76
N ALA A 458 6.38 20.38 9.61
CA ALA A 458 6.69 19.37 10.62
C ALA A 458 7.18 18.05 9.97
N PHE A 459 6.56 17.63 8.87
CA PHE A 459 6.96 16.44 8.11
C PHE A 459 8.38 16.58 7.55
N ILE A 460 8.70 17.71 6.92
CA ILE A 460 10.01 18.00 6.34
C ILE A 460 11.08 17.98 7.44
N GLN A 461 10.83 18.66 8.56
CA GLN A 461 11.75 18.68 9.70
C GLN A 461 11.97 17.28 10.27
N ASN A 462 10.91 16.49 10.50
CA ASN A 462 11.03 15.12 10.97
C ASN A 462 11.75 14.19 9.98
N SER A 463 11.59 14.43 8.67
CA SER A 463 12.27 13.66 7.63
C SER A 463 13.78 13.89 7.66
N PHE A 464 14.21 15.12 7.92
CA PHE A 464 15.63 15.45 8.07
C PHE A 464 16.23 14.98 9.40
N THR A 465 15.48 15.00 10.51
CA THR A 465 15.97 14.53 11.82
C THR A 465 16.07 13.00 11.90
N ASN A 466 15.17 12.24 11.24
CA ASN A 466 15.19 10.76 11.24
C ASN A 466 16.36 10.17 10.45
N ILE A 467 17.03 10.98 9.63
CA ILE A 467 18.21 10.57 8.87
C ILE A 467 19.42 10.39 9.79
N GLU A 468 19.50 11.09 10.94
CA GLU A 468 20.59 10.95 11.90
C GLU A 468 20.46 9.72 12.80
N THR A 469 19.24 9.27 13.09
CA THR A 469 19.01 8.15 14.01
C THR A 469 19.03 6.77 13.36
N THR A 470 18.90 6.68 12.04
CA THR A 470 18.85 5.39 11.33
C THR A 470 20.24 4.79 11.04
N PHE A 471 21.32 5.58 11.21
CA PHE A 471 22.71 5.13 11.00
C PHE A 471 23.53 5.14 12.29
N ASN A 472 23.11 4.34 13.27
CA ASN A 472 23.93 4.02 14.45
C ASN A 472 24.60 2.63 14.35
N TYR A 473 25.04 2.26 13.15
CA TYR A 473 26.00 1.18 12.90
C TYR A 473 26.98 1.60 11.79
N GLU A 474 28.20 1.93 12.22
CA GLU A 474 29.48 1.88 11.49
C GLU A 474 29.47 1.99 9.95
N LYS A 475 29.29 3.21 9.42
CA LYS A 475 30.07 3.83 8.32
C LYS A 475 29.41 5.16 7.94
N SER A 476 30.04 6.26 8.33
CA SER A 476 29.64 7.59 7.85
C SER A 476 29.81 7.66 6.32
N PHE A 477 28.72 7.81 5.59
CA PHE A 477 28.73 8.06 4.15
C PHE A 477 29.55 9.35 3.87
N SER A 478 30.66 9.24 3.15
CA SER A 478 31.56 10.36 2.84
C SER A 478 31.04 11.17 1.65
N MET A 479 31.36 12.47 1.57
CA MET A 479 31.08 13.26 0.36
C MET A 479 31.75 12.66 -0.89
N ASN A 480 32.91 12.01 -0.71
CA ASN A 480 33.60 11.30 -1.78
C ASN A 480 32.84 10.09 -2.34
N ASP A 481 31.92 9.51 -1.57
CA ASP A 481 31.10 8.37 -2.02
C ASP A 481 29.97 8.82 -2.96
N LEU A 482 29.70 10.14 -3.06
CA LEU A 482 28.68 10.70 -3.97
C LEU A 482 29.18 10.90 -5.40
N ARG A 483 30.48 10.73 -5.67
CA ARG A 483 31.08 10.95 -7.00
C ARG A 483 30.51 10.07 -8.11
N SER A 484 29.88 8.94 -7.76
CA SER A 484 29.20 8.07 -8.74
C SER A 484 27.83 8.60 -9.19
N PHE A 485 27.25 9.56 -8.47
CA PHE A 485 25.88 10.04 -8.69
C PHE A 485 25.80 11.56 -8.89
N VAL A 486 26.76 12.29 -8.34
CA VAL A 486 26.88 13.75 -8.40
C VAL A 486 28.20 14.08 -9.09
N SER A 487 28.13 15.02 -10.02
CA SER A 487 29.28 15.47 -10.79
C SER A 487 30.38 16.11 -9.92
N GLU A 488 31.65 15.84 -10.21
CA GLU A 488 32.79 16.27 -9.36
C GLU A 488 32.83 17.79 -9.16
N ASP A 489 32.58 18.55 -10.22
CA ASP A 489 32.51 20.01 -10.20
C ASP A 489 31.37 20.56 -9.31
N LEU A 490 30.26 19.83 -9.18
CA LEU A 490 29.19 20.20 -8.27
C LEU A 490 29.51 19.84 -6.81
N LEU A 491 30.17 18.70 -6.57
CA LEU A 491 30.59 18.31 -5.22
C LEU A 491 31.63 19.28 -4.66
N ASP A 492 32.65 19.64 -5.45
CA ASP A 492 33.69 20.59 -5.04
C ASP A 492 33.09 21.97 -4.69
N PHE A 493 32.09 22.41 -5.47
CA PHE A 493 31.37 23.65 -5.18
C PHE A 493 30.59 23.58 -3.87
N ILE A 494 29.86 22.48 -3.63
CA ILE A 494 29.06 22.32 -2.42
C ILE A 494 29.95 22.24 -1.17
N GLU A 495 31.10 21.56 -1.26
CA GLU A 495 32.08 21.54 -0.17
C GLU A 495 32.63 22.93 0.12
N THR A 496 33.03 23.67 -0.92
CA THR A 496 33.51 25.06 -0.77
C THR A 496 32.45 25.96 -0.16
N PHE A 497 31.21 25.87 -0.64
CA PHE A 497 30.09 26.67 -0.15
C PHE A 497 29.72 26.34 1.31
N MET A 498 29.79 25.06 1.69
CA MET A 498 29.60 24.63 3.07
C MET A 498 30.68 25.23 3.99
N GLU A 499 31.95 25.22 3.58
CA GLU A 499 33.04 25.83 4.35
C GLU A 499 32.89 27.36 4.49
N GLU A 500 32.46 28.04 3.42
CA GLU A 500 32.13 29.47 3.46
C GLU A 500 30.99 29.74 4.46
N LEU A 501 29.93 28.94 4.44
CA LEU A 501 28.82 29.09 5.38
C LEU A 501 29.21 28.86 6.85
N ILE A 502 30.10 27.90 7.11
CA ILE A 502 30.65 27.65 8.45
C ILE A 502 31.47 28.86 8.93
N LYS A 503 32.26 29.48 8.03
CA LYS A 503 33.06 30.67 8.36
C LYS A 503 32.20 31.91 8.59
N GLU A 504 31.12 32.08 7.82
CA GLU A 504 30.18 33.20 7.96
C GLU A 504 29.31 33.11 9.23
N ASN A 505 29.05 31.89 9.73
CA ASN A 505 28.19 31.64 10.89
C ASN A 505 28.89 30.85 12.02
N PRO A 506 29.97 31.38 12.62
CA PRO A 506 30.78 30.64 13.59
C PRO A 506 30.06 30.32 14.91
N SER A 507 28.91 30.93 15.19
CA SER A 507 28.08 30.68 16.38
C SER A 507 26.99 29.60 16.17
N LEU A 508 26.85 29.06 14.96
CA LEU A 508 25.83 28.05 14.64
C LEU A 508 26.50 26.70 14.34
N GLU A 509 25.98 25.63 14.93
CA GLU A 509 26.39 24.27 14.59
C GLU A 509 25.68 23.85 13.29
N ILE A 510 26.45 23.77 12.20
CA ILE A 510 25.91 23.47 10.87
C ILE A 510 25.85 21.96 10.65
N ASN A 511 24.67 21.46 10.30
CA ASN A 511 24.49 20.05 9.99
C ASN A 511 25.06 19.69 8.61
N LYS A 512 26.28 19.13 8.60
CA LYS A 512 27.00 18.73 7.40
C LYS A 512 26.30 17.62 6.60
N ASN A 513 25.44 16.81 7.23
CA ASN A 513 24.75 15.73 6.52
C ASN A 513 23.69 16.27 5.55
N VAL A 514 23.09 17.43 5.86
CA VAL A 514 22.08 18.06 4.99
C VAL A 514 22.66 18.45 3.62
N PHE A 515 23.95 18.83 3.58
CA PHE A 515 24.63 19.18 2.33
C PHE A 515 24.81 17.98 1.38
N LYS A 516 24.90 16.75 1.91
CA LYS A 516 24.91 15.52 1.09
C LYS A 516 23.61 15.36 0.32
N TYR A 517 22.48 15.61 0.98
CA TYR A 517 21.17 15.54 0.37
C TYR A 517 20.91 16.69 -0.59
N LEU A 518 21.43 17.88 -0.26
CA LEU A 518 21.40 19.02 -1.16
C LEU A 518 22.15 18.70 -2.46
N ALA A 519 23.31 18.04 -2.41
CA ALA A 519 24.07 17.65 -3.58
C ALA A 519 23.29 16.73 -4.54
N ILE A 520 22.66 15.69 -3.98
CA ILE A 520 21.82 14.76 -4.75
C ILE A 520 20.62 15.51 -5.36
N HIS A 521 19.96 16.34 -4.56
CA HIS A 521 18.81 17.11 -5.01
C HIS A 521 19.16 18.02 -6.20
N VAL A 522 20.23 18.79 -6.07
CA VAL A 522 20.64 19.78 -7.08
C VAL A 522 21.03 19.06 -8.39
N GLU A 523 21.76 17.95 -8.31
CA GLU A 523 22.10 17.13 -9.48
C GLU A 523 20.86 16.62 -10.22
N GLU A 524 19.83 16.17 -9.49
CA GLU A 524 18.57 15.74 -10.10
C GLU A 524 17.78 16.92 -10.67
N SER A 525 17.77 18.07 -9.99
CA SER A 525 17.16 19.30 -10.51
C SER A 525 17.83 19.79 -11.80
N ILE A 526 19.17 19.72 -11.89
CA ILE A 526 19.91 20.01 -13.12
C ILE A 526 19.44 19.09 -14.27
N LYS A 527 19.32 17.78 -14.01
CA LYS A 527 18.81 16.84 -15.02
C LYS A 527 17.40 17.20 -15.47
N ARG A 528 16.49 17.51 -14.54
CA ARG A 528 15.10 17.90 -14.84
C ARG A 528 15.00 19.18 -15.65
N ILE A 529 15.81 20.20 -15.30
CA ILE A 529 15.88 21.48 -16.02
C ILE A 529 16.38 21.27 -17.45
N ARG A 530 17.44 20.48 -17.63
CA ARG A 530 17.97 20.12 -18.96
C ARG A 530 16.93 19.38 -19.81
N LEU A 531 16.12 18.54 -19.17
CA LEU A 531 15.03 17.79 -19.82
C LEU A 531 13.73 18.60 -20.01
N LYS A 532 13.70 19.90 -19.63
CA LYS A 532 12.52 20.79 -19.69
C LYS A 532 11.28 20.18 -19.04
N GLN A 533 11.46 19.40 -17.98
CA GLN A 533 10.35 18.83 -17.21
C GLN A 533 9.71 19.93 -16.36
N LYS A 534 8.38 20.01 -16.37
CA LYS A 534 7.66 20.98 -15.51
C LYS A 534 7.84 20.60 -14.05
N ILE A 535 8.33 21.56 -13.26
CA ILE A 535 8.30 21.50 -11.81
C ILE A 535 6.91 21.94 -11.35
N ILE A 536 6.39 21.31 -10.29
CA ILE A 536 5.11 21.66 -9.71
C ILE A 536 5.33 22.87 -8.80
N ASN A 537 4.74 24.01 -9.17
CA ASN A 537 4.76 25.22 -8.36
C ASN A 537 4.18 24.94 -6.97
N VAL A 538 5.00 25.14 -5.95
CA VAL A 538 4.55 25.21 -4.55
C VAL A 538 4.53 26.68 -4.14
N ASP A 539 3.71 27.48 -4.84
CA ASP A 539 3.67 28.96 -4.83
C ASP A 539 3.35 29.63 -3.47
N LYS A 540 3.40 28.92 -2.34
CA LYS A 540 3.05 29.47 -1.02
C LYS A 540 3.88 28.98 0.18
N ILE A 541 5.01 28.29 0.01
CA ILE A 541 5.77 27.80 1.20
C ILE A 541 6.73 28.84 1.79
N ILE A 542 7.10 29.92 1.10
CA ILE A 542 7.89 31.01 1.71
C ILE A 542 7.49 32.35 1.12
N SER A 543 6.60 33.09 1.77
CA SER A 543 6.48 34.53 1.54
C SER A 543 7.57 35.26 2.32
N ASP A 544 8.43 35.94 1.57
CA ASP A 544 9.18 37.16 1.87
C ASP A 544 10.05 37.24 3.14
N THR A 545 11.36 37.38 2.90
CA THR A 545 12.43 37.91 3.80
C THR A 545 12.99 37.02 4.91
N THR A 546 13.67 35.93 4.55
CA THR A 546 14.53 35.14 5.45
C THR A 546 15.97 35.07 4.93
N TYR A 547 16.98 35.20 5.82
CA TYR A 547 18.43 35.11 5.51
C TYR A 547 18.77 33.88 4.65
N GLU A 548 18.11 32.76 4.92
CA GLU A 548 18.28 31.48 4.24
C GLU A 548 17.90 31.52 2.75
N TYR A 549 16.95 32.37 2.36
CA TYR A 549 16.54 32.53 0.96
C TYR A 549 17.59 33.31 0.15
N GLU A 550 18.22 34.31 0.75
CA GLU A 550 19.33 35.04 0.13
C GLU A 550 20.58 34.14 -0.01
N VAL A 551 20.85 33.30 0.99
CA VAL A 551 21.88 32.26 0.90
C VAL A 551 21.54 31.25 -0.21
N ALA A 552 20.27 30.87 -0.38
CA ALA A 552 19.82 29.97 -1.43
C ALA A 552 19.97 30.55 -2.83
N LYS A 553 19.65 31.83 -3.02
CA LYS A 553 19.93 32.54 -4.28
C LYS A 553 21.41 32.56 -4.61
N ARG A 554 22.25 32.88 -3.61
CA ARG A 554 23.71 32.87 -3.78
C ARG A 554 24.22 31.49 -4.19
N PHE A 555 23.71 30.43 -3.56
CA PHE A 555 24.02 29.05 -3.92
C PHE A 555 23.59 28.73 -5.35
N ALA A 556 22.34 29.04 -5.70
CA ALA A 556 21.79 28.81 -7.04
C ALA A 556 22.62 29.51 -8.12
N MET A 557 22.96 30.78 -7.95
CA MET A 557 23.84 31.52 -8.88
C MET A 557 25.21 30.87 -9.06
N GLY A 558 25.75 30.20 -8.04
CA GLY A 558 26.98 29.43 -8.15
C GLY A 558 26.80 28.19 -9.01
N VAL A 559 25.71 27.44 -8.81
CA VAL A 559 25.36 26.26 -9.62
C VAL A 559 25.08 26.64 -11.08
N GLU A 560 24.34 27.73 -11.32
CA GLU A 560 24.05 28.26 -12.66
C GLU A 560 25.33 28.53 -13.45
N LYS A 561 26.35 29.12 -12.80
CA LYS A 561 27.66 29.38 -13.40
C LYS A 561 28.44 28.11 -13.73
N ILE A 562 28.35 27.09 -12.89
CA ILE A 562 29.10 25.83 -13.07
C ILE A 562 28.45 24.97 -14.15
N LYS A 563 27.12 24.94 -14.22
CA LYS A 563 26.36 24.00 -15.04
C LYS A 563 25.74 24.57 -16.31
N ASP A 564 25.87 25.89 -16.51
CA ASP A 564 25.30 26.65 -17.62
C ASP A 564 23.80 26.37 -17.79
N ILE A 565 23.06 26.55 -16.69
CA ILE A 565 21.60 26.41 -16.63
C ILE A 565 21.00 27.60 -15.89
N GLU A 566 19.70 27.83 -16.09
CA GLU A 566 18.91 28.77 -15.29
C GLU A 566 18.09 27.97 -14.28
N ILE A 567 18.27 28.26 -12.99
CA ILE A 567 17.55 27.58 -11.91
C ILE A 567 16.23 28.32 -11.65
N PRO A 568 15.07 27.66 -11.85
CA PRO A 568 13.77 28.28 -11.59
C PRO A 568 13.62 28.73 -10.14
N ASN A 569 12.85 29.80 -9.91
CA ASN A 569 12.59 30.33 -8.56
C ASN A 569 12.05 29.26 -7.59
N ASP A 570 11.27 28.29 -8.08
CA ASP A 570 10.76 27.19 -7.26
C ASP A 570 11.89 26.34 -6.67
N GLU A 571 12.93 26.06 -7.45
CA GLU A 571 14.10 25.29 -7.01
C GLU A 571 14.94 26.11 -6.01
N ILE A 572 15.00 27.43 -6.16
CA ILE A 572 15.66 28.32 -5.19
C ILE A 572 14.96 28.25 -3.82
N ILE A 573 13.63 28.22 -3.81
CA ILE A 573 12.84 28.06 -2.57
C ILE A 573 13.20 26.75 -1.88
N PHE A 574 13.28 25.66 -2.66
CA PHE A 574 13.63 24.34 -2.18
C PHE A 574 15.06 24.24 -1.63
N ILE A 575 16.04 24.79 -2.34
CA ILE A 575 17.42 24.94 -1.87
C ILE A 575 17.44 25.71 -0.53
N GLY A 576 16.60 26.73 -0.40
CA GLY A 576 16.42 27.47 0.86
C GLY A 576 15.92 26.61 2.02
N LEU A 577 15.09 25.59 1.78
CA LEU A 577 14.66 24.65 2.81
C LEU A 577 15.83 23.80 3.32
N TYR A 578 16.70 23.32 2.43
CA TYR A 578 17.90 22.56 2.80
C TYR A 578 18.88 23.44 3.58
N ILE A 579 19.12 24.67 3.13
CA ILE A 579 19.99 25.62 3.83
C ILE A 579 19.44 25.93 5.22
N LYS A 580 18.13 26.15 5.34
CA LYS A 580 17.48 26.36 6.64
C LYS A 580 17.56 25.15 7.56
N ALA A 581 17.46 23.94 7.02
CA ALA A 581 17.67 22.72 7.77
C ALA A 581 19.13 22.55 8.21
N ALA A 582 20.09 22.99 7.38
CA ALA A 582 21.51 22.93 7.69
C ALA A 582 21.94 23.98 8.75
N LEU A 583 21.32 25.16 8.74
CA LEU A 583 21.65 26.28 9.64
C LEU A 583 20.93 26.23 11.00
N LYS A 584 19.95 25.35 11.18
CA LYS A 584 19.28 25.19 12.46
C LYS A 584 20.23 24.54 13.48
N SER A 585 20.64 25.33 14.46
CA SER A 585 21.16 24.83 15.74
C SER A 585 20.16 23.86 16.36
N GLU A 586 20.65 22.74 16.91
CA GLU A 586 19.83 21.78 17.66
C GLU A 586 18.77 22.49 18.51
N ASN A 587 17.51 22.17 18.25
CA ASN A 587 16.53 22.07 19.31
C ASN A 587 15.87 20.71 19.13
N LYS A 588 16.17 19.86 20.11
CA LYS A 588 15.58 18.54 20.28
C LYS A 588 14.07 18.57 20.02
N ARG A 589 13.59 17.40 19.61
CA ARG A 589 12.21 16.94 19.72
C ARG A 589 11.66 17.17 21.14
N ASP A 590 11.26 18.40 21.46
CA ASP A 590 11.02 18.84 22.83
C ASP A 590 9.68 19.57 23.05
N LYS A 591 8.76 19.57 22.07
CA LYS A 591 7.43 20.17 22.25
C LYS A 591 6.32 19.15 22.07
N VAL A 592 5.21 19.39 22.77
CA VAL A 592 4.01 18.57 22.69
C VAL A 592 3.20 19.00 21.46
N GLY A 593 2.74 18.05 20.66
CA GLY A 593 1.82 18.33 19.55
C GLY A 593 0.45 18.77 20.08
N LEU A 594 -0.19 19.77 19.46
CA LEU A 594 -1.54 20.21 19.86
C LEU A 594 -2.52 20.12 18.68
N MET A 595 -3.63 19.42 18.89
CA MET A 595 -4.68 19.22 17.89
C MET A 595 -6.06 19.51 18.48
N ILE A 596 -6.88 20.27 17.76
CA ILE A 596 -8.25 20.61 18.15
C ILE A 596 -9.22 19.89 17.22
N ILE A 597 -10.18 19.17 17.79
CA ILE A 597 -11.17 18.38 17.05
C ILE A 597 -12.57 18.74 17.55
N SER A 598 -13.46 19.16 16.65
CA SER A 598 -14.84 19.50 17.03
C SER A 598 -15.82 19.17 15.92
N HIS A 599 -17.09 19.01 16.27
CA HIS A 599 -18.17 18.83 15.31
C HIS A 599 -18.50 20.16 14.62
N GLY A 600 -18.73 20.11 13.31
CA GLY A 600 -18.86 21.33 12.50
C GLY A 600 -17.55 22.12 12.40
N LYS A 601 -17.62 23.40 12.03
CA LYS A 601 -16.45 24.26 11.73
C LYS A 601 -15.83 24.96 12.95
N ILE A 602 -16.03 24.42 14.14
CA ILE A 602 -15.66 25.08 15.40
C ILE A 602 -14.15 24.94 15.66
N ALA A 603 -13.53 23.79 15.35
CA ALA A 603 -12.11 23.58 15.60
C ALA A 603 -11.25 24.54 14.76
N THR A 604 -11.62 24.75 13.50
CA THR A 604 -10.98 25.74 12.63
C THR A 604 -11.13 27.16 13.17
N ALA A 605 -12.34 27.53 13.62
CA ALA A 605 -12.61 28.86 14.16
C ALA A 605 -11.76 29.16 15.41
N ILE A 606 -11.70 28.21 16.36
CA ILE A 606 -10.87 28.35 17.58
C ILE A 606 -9.38 28.45 17.21
N THR A 607 -8.92 27.59 16.28
CA THR A 607 -7.51 27.54 15.88
C THR A 607 -7.05 28.83 15.22
N ASN A 608 -7.86 29.43 14.35
CA ASN A 608 -7.51 30.70 13.69
C ASN A 608 -7.35 31.84 14.71
N VAL A 609 -8.25 31.94 15.68
CA VAL A 609 -8.15 32.95 16.75
C VAL A 609 -6.90 32.74 17.61
N VAL A 610 -6.59 31.49 17.97
CA VAL A 610 -5.37 31.15 18.74
C VAL A 610 -4.10 31.53 17.98
N LYS A 611 -4.02 31.18 16.69
CA LYS A 611 -2.86 31.48 15.84
C LYS A 611 -2.65 32.97 15.66
N GLU A 612 -3.72 33.73 15.42
CA GLU A 612 -3.67 35.17 15.22
C GLU A 612 -3.25 35.92 16.50
N LEU A 613 -3.79 35.52 17.67
CA LEU A 613 -3.47 36.16 18.94
C LEU A 613 -2.06 35.87 19.46
N LEU A 614 -1.53 34.66 19.21
CA LEU A 614 -0.22 34.24 19.72
C LEU A 614 0.90 34.30 18.68
N GLY A 615 0.60 34.55 17.40
CA GLY A 615 1.59 34.60 16.32
C GLY A 615 2.28 33.26 16.05
N ILE A 616 1.59 32.14 16.27
CA ILE A 616 2.12 30.78 16.19
C ILE A 616 1.51 29.98 15.02
N ARG A 617 2.23 28.96 14.54
CA ARG A 617 1.81 28.11 13.41
C ARG A 617 1.00 26.85 13.80
N PHE A 618 0.79 26.62 15.09
CA PHE A 618 -0.01 25.53 15.68
C PHE A 618 -1.09 26.16 16.59
N PRO A 619 -2.16 25.48 17.02
CA PRO A 619 -2.52 24.06 16.84
C PRO A 619 -3.03 23.69 15.44
N VAL A 620 -3.27 22.39 15.20
CA VAL A 620 -3.91 21.87 13.97
C VAL A 620 -5.40 21.61 14.23
N ALA A 621 -6.26 22.09 13.33
CA ALA A 621 -7.71 21.89 13.41
C ALA A 621 -8.18 20.65 12.63
N ILE A 622 -9.15 19.93 13.18
CA ILE A 622 -9.94 18.91 12.48
C ILE A 622 -11.41 19.17 12.76
N ASP A 623 -12.10 19.67 11.76
CA ASP A 623 -13.56 19.77 11.75
C ASP A 623 -14.16 18.41 11.40
N MET A 624 -15.18 17.99 12.14
CA MET A 624 -15.95 16.76 11.89
C MET A 624 -17.36 17.13 11.45
N PRO A 625 -17.67 17.05 10.13
CA PRO A 625 -19.02 17.20 9.62
C PRO A 625 -20.00 16.20 10.28
N LEU A 626 -21.24 16.63 10.53
CA LEU A 626 -22.25 15.81 11.24
C LEU A 626 -22.70 14.58 10.45
N ASP A 627 -22.47 14.59 9.14
CA ASP A 627 -22.80 13.54 8.17
C ASP A 627 -21.63 12.58 7.90
N GLU A 628 -20.47 12.79 8.49
CA GLU A 628 -19.28 11.96 8.29
C GLU A 628 -19.20 10.77 9.26
N ASN A 629 -18.79 9.61 8.75
CA ASN A 629 -18.56 8.44 9.59
C ASN A 629 -17.38 8.69 10.55
N PRO A 630 -17.56 8.55 11.88
CA PRO A 630 -16.51 8.80 12.88
C PRO A 630 -15.19 8.06 12.61
N ILE A 631 -15.25 6.87 12.00
CA ILE A 631 -14.07 6.05 11.67
C ILE A 631 -13.10 6.77 10.74
N ASN A 632 -13.60 7.59 9.81
CA ASN A 632 -12.76 8.35 8.89
C ASN A 632 -11.97 9.43 9.63
N ILE A 633 -12.62 10.13 10.56
CA ILE A 633 -12.01 11.13 11.43
C ILE A 633 -10.95 10.49 12.34
N TYR A 634 -11.22 9.32 12.94
CA TYR A 634 -10.22 8.62 13.75
C TYR A 634 -8.97 8.24 12.94
N ASN A 635 -9.13 7.77 11.71
CA ASN A 635 -7.98 7.43 10.86
C ASN A 635 -7.20 8.69 10.45
N LYS A 636 -7.90 9.78 10.11
CA LYS A 636 -7.30 11.10 9.84
C LYS A 636 -6.49 11.60 11.03
N VAL A 637 -7.02 11.49 12.25
CA VAL A 637 -6.35 11.89 13.49
C VAL A 637 -5.11 11.04 13.76
N VAL A 638 -5.18 9.72 13.60
CA VAL A 638 -4.03 8.81 13.79
C VAL A 638 -2.88 9.15 12.84
N GLU A 639 -3.17 9.41 11.56
CA GLU A 639 -2.13 9.77 10.59
C GLU A 639 -1.54 11.15 10.86
N LEU A 640 -2.36 12.14 11.21
CA LEU A 640 -1.88 13.48 11.55
C LEU A 640 -1.04 13.51 12.84
N SER A 641 -1.39 12.66 13.81
CA SER A 641 -0.65 12.55 15.07
C SER A 641 0.79 12.11 14.88
N LYS A 642 1.07 11.21 13.92
CA LYS A 642 2.44 10.79 13.57
C LYS A 642 3.28 11.93 13.00
N ILE A 643 2.65 12.93 12.42
CA ILE A 643 3.33 14.06 11.78
C ILE A 643 3.59 15.18 12.79
N ILE A 644 2.58 15.46 13.63
CA ILE A 644 2.60 16.55 14.59
C ILE A 644 3.38 16.19 15.86
N ASP A 645 3.57 14.89 16.14
CA ASP A 645 4.43 14.45 17.23
C ASP A 645 5.87 14.92 17.01
N GLN A 646 6.37 15.67 17.99
CA GLN A 646 7.74 16.16 18.06
C GLN A 646 8.48 15.48 19.22
N GLY A 647 8.12 14.24 19.59
CA GLY A 647 8.84 13.40 20.56
C GLY A 647 8.39 13.53 22.02
N LYS A 648 7.56 14.53 22.36
CA LYS A 648 6.91 14.63 23.68
C LYS A 648 5.45 14.18 23.70
N GLY A 649 4.93 13.67 22.58
CA GLY A 649 3.55 13.20 22.45
C GLY A 649 2.58 14.28 21.98
N VAL A 650 1.29 13.93 21.93
CA VAL A 650 0.23 14.78 21.36
C VAL A 650 -0.93 15.00 22.35
N LEU A 651 -1.33 16.25 22.51
CA LEU A 651 -2.50 16.69 23.25
C LEU A 651 -3.67 16.96 22.28
N PHE A 652 -4.79 16.27 22.49
CA PHE A 652 -6.03 16.47 21.75
C PHE A 652 -7.02 17.26 22.59
N LEU A 653 -7.58 18.33 22.03
CA LEU A 653 -8.72 19.03 22.60
C LEU A 653 -9.96 18.64 21.79
N VAL A 654 -10.99 18.07 22.43
CA VAL A 654 -12.21 17.57 21.77
C VAL A 654 -13.50 18.14 22.35
N ASP A 655 -14.51 18.38 21.52
CA ASP A 655 -15.76 19.03 21.91
C ASP A 655 -16.74 18.09 22.66
N MET A 656 -17.05 16.94 22.06
CA MET A 656 -18.06 16.00 22.55
C MET A 656 -17.52 14.59 22.84
N GLY A 657 -18.21 13.88 23.75
CA GLY A 657 -17.71 12.68 24.46
C GLY A 657 -17.34 11.45 23.63
N SER A 658 -17.81 11.32 22.37
CA SER A 658 -17.42 10.22 21.49
C SER A 658 -15.92 10.25 21.15
N LEU A 659 -15.31 11.44 21.15
CA LEU A 659 -13.91 11.65 20.81
C LEU A 659 -12.95 11.57 22.02
N ASN A 660 -13.46 11.38 23.24
CA ASN A 660 -12.65 11.38 24.47
C ASN A 660 -11.53 10.32 24.46
N ASN A 661 -11.76 9.20 23.78
CA ASN A 661 -10.82 8.09 23.71
C ASN A 661 -9.82 8.22 22.56
N ILE A 662 -9.79 9.35 21.83
CA ILE A 662 -8.97 9.47 20.62
C ILE A 662 -7.47 9.38 20.92
N GLY A 663 -7.02 10.00 22.02
CA GLY A 663 -5.65 9.88 22.50
C GLY A 663 -5.27 8.43 22.81
N ASP A 664 -6.15 7.65 23.43
CA ASP A 664 -5.89 6.22 23.70
C ASP A 664 -5.78 5.40 22.41
N ILE A 665 -6.63 5.71 21.41
CA ILE A 665 -6.60 5.07 20.09
C ILE A 665 -5.28 5.38 19.39
N VAL A 666 -4.84 6.64 19.41
CA VAL A 666 -3.56 7.07 18.83
C VAL A 666 -2.41 6.36 19.54
N ASN A 667 -2.40 6.37 20.87
CA ASN A 667 -1.35 5.71 21.67
C ASN A 667 -1.26 4.20 21.33
N LYS A 668 -2.39 3.48 21.35
CA LYS A 668 -2.42 2.04 21.01
C LYS A 668 -1.99 1.72 19.58
N ARG A 669 -2.34 2.58 18.60
CA ARG A 669 -2.07 2.33 17.18
C ARG A 669 -0.69 2.81 16.71
N THR A 670 -0.08 3.77 17.41
CA THR A 670 1.15 4.44 16.95
C THR A 670 2.30 4.37 17.95
N GLY A 671 2.02 4.05 19.22
CA GLY A 671 2.98 4.14 20.31
C GLY A 671 3.26 5.57 20.79
N ILE A 672 2.61 6.59 20.21
CA ILE A 672 2.80 8.00 20.56
C ILE A 672 2.01 8.31 21.83
N LYS A 673 2.72 8.77 22.88
CA LYS A 673 2.09 9.20 24.13
C LYS A 673 1.08 10.30 23.83
N SER A 674 -0.16 10.09 24.26
CA SER A 674 -1.28 10.92 23.83
C SER A 674 -2.24 11.17 24.99
N ARG A 675 -2.79 12.39 25.07
CA ARG A 675 -3.82 12.77 26.06
C ARG A 675 -4.97 13.48 25.38
N THR A 676 -6.19 13.25 25.83
CA THR A 676 -7.40 13.90 25.32
C THR A 676 -8.05 14.72 26.42
N MET A 677 -8.36 15.99 26.15
CA MET A 677 -9.22 16.83 26.99
C MET A 677 -10.56 17.04 26.30
N ASP A 678 -11.64 16.75 27.02
CA ASP A 678 -13.01 17.00 26.54
C ASP A 678 -13.45 18.45 26.78
N ARG A 679 -14.57 18.86 26.16
CA ARG A 679 -15.14 20.22 26.14
C ARG A 679 -14.10 21.32 25.85
N VAL A 680 -13.67 21.40 24.58
CA VAL A 680 -12.82 22.50 24.11
C VAL A 680 -13.54 23.84 24.25
N ASP A 681 -12.88 24.80 24.88
CA ASP A 681 -13.19 26.22 24.74
C ASP A 681 -11.95 27.00 24.25
N LEU A 682 -12.16 28.25 23.84
CA LEU A 682 -11.09 29.10 23.32
C LEU A 682 -10.01 29.39 24.37
N ILE A 683 -10.37 29.45 25.66
CA ILE A 683 -9.45 29.80 26.76
C ILE A 683 -8.48 28.65 27.02
N ILE A 684 -8.97 27.41 27.09
CA ILE A 684 -8.16 26.19 27.23
C ILE A 684 -7.26 26.03 26.00
N ALA A 685 -7.79 26.28 24.79
CA ALA A 685 -6.98 26.22 23.57
C ALA A 685 -5.85 27.26 23.55
N LEU A 686 -6.12 28.50 23.98
CA LEU A 686 -5.10 29.55 24.13
C LEU A 686 -4.05 29.19 25.18
N GLU A 687 -4.47 28.71 26.34
CA GLU A 687 -3.56 28.38 27.44
C GLU A 687 -2.70 27.16 27.12
N ALA A 688 -3.28 26.13 26.49
CA ALA A 688 -2.55 24.97 25.98
C ALA A 688 -1.51 25.40 24.94
N ALA A 689 -1.90 26.24 23.97
CA ALA A 689 -1.00 26.71 22.94
C ALA A 689 0.13 27.59 23.50
N ARG A 690 -0.18 28.45 24.47
CA ARG A 690 0.80 29.30 25.18
C ARG A 690 1.84 28.45 25.91
N LYS A 691 1.42 27.48 26.72
CA LYS A 691 2.31 26.58 27.49
C LYS A 691 3.23 25.76 26.59
N ILE A 692 2.66 25.20 25.51
CA ILE A 692 3.42 24.44 24.50
C ILE A 692 4.41 25.34 23.76
N SER A 693 4.03 26.59 23.45
CA SER A 693 4.92 27.55 22.78
C SER A 693 6.16 27.86 23.61
N ILE A 694 5.95 28.11 24.91
CA ILE A 694 7.00 28.43 25.90
C ILE A 694 7.85 27.20 26.25
N GLY A 695 7.36 25.98 25.98
CA GLY A 695 8.07 24.74 26.29
C GLY A 695 7.95 24.32 27.75
N GLU A 696 6.90 24.76 28.44
CA GLU A 696 6.62 24.37 29.83
C GLU A 696 6.21 22.90 29.91
N GLY A 697 7.13 22.04 30.36
CA GLY A 697 6.83 20.69 30.81
C GLY A 697 6.61 19.62 29.74
N ASN A 698 6.36 18.40 30.19
CA ASN A 698 6.00 17.25 29.34
C ASN A 698 4.47 17.14 29.11
N LEU A 699 4.02 16.28 28.19
CA LEU A 699 2.60 16.14 27.84
C LEU A 699 1.68 15.93 29.05
N ASP A 700 2.11 15.15 30.04
CA ASP A 700 1.31 14.92 31.24
C ASP A 700 1.25 16.18 32.12
N GLU A 701 2.37 16.88 32.31
CA GLU A 701 2.41 18.13 33.07
C GLU A 701 1.51 19.21 32.46
N ILE A 702 1.53 19.35 31.14
CA ILE A 702 0.65 20.30 30.42
C ILE A 702 -0.81 19.87 30.59
N TYR A 703 -1.13 18.60 30.36
CA TYR A 703 -2.48 18.06 30.50
C TYR A 703 -3.04 18.26 31.91
N PHE A 704 -2.27 17.92 32.95
CA PHE A 704 -2.70 18.06 34.34
C PHE A 704 -2.77 19.53 34.79
N SER A 705 -1.91 20.41 34.26
CA SER A 705 -2.02 21.85 34.49
C SER A 705 -3.33 22.41 33.93
N LEU A 706 -3.68 22.06 32.69
CA LEU A 706 -4.91 22.50 32.05
C LEU A 706 -6.16 21.92 32.74
N MET A 707 -6.08 20.66 33.22
CA MET A 707 -7.14 20.04 34.03
C MET A 707 -7.32 20.73 35.39
N LYS A 708 -6.21 21.14 36.02
CA LYS A 708 -6.22 21.89 37.27
C LYS A 708 -6.85 23.28 37.10
N ASP A 709 -6.56 23.96 35.99
CA ASP A 709 -7.15 25.26 35.68
C ASP A 709 -8.65 25.15 35.35
N ARG A 710 -9.11 23.99 34.86
CA ARG A 710 -10.52 23.69 34.54
C ARG A 710 -11.37 23.26 35.73
N LEU A 711 -10.78 22.62 36.74
CA LEU A 711 -11.49 22.02 37.88
C LEU A 711 -11.15 22.65 39.24
N GLY A 712 -10.22 23.61 39.30
CA GLY A 712 -9.83 24.26 40.56
C GLY A 712 -9.09 23.36 41.56
N HIS A 713 -8.68 22.14 41.18
CA HIS A 713 -8.06 21.15 42.07
C HIS A 713 -6.76 20.55 41.50
N ARG A 714 -5.75 20.35 42.38
CA ARG A 714 -4.38 19.91 42.04
C ARG A 714 -4.23 18.39 42.13
N TYR A 715 -3.85 17.73 41.03
CA TYR A 715 -3.28 16.37 41.04
C TYR A 715 -1.76 16.43 41.29
N PHE A 716 -1.22 15.50 42.08
CA PHE A 716 0.23 15.32 42.31
C PHE A 716 0.74 14.05 41.60
N MET A 717 1.96 14.11 41.04
CA MET A 717 2.69 12.99 40.44
C MET A 717 3.21 12.03 41.52
N GLU A 718 3.08 10.72 41.30
CA GLU A 718 3.87 9.71 42.02
C GLU A 718 5.19 9.44 41.29
N SER A 719 6.30 9.69 41.98
CA SER A 719 7.61 9.13 41.65
C SER A 719 7.82 7.85 42.44
N VAL A 720 8.25 6.76 41.79
CA VAL A 720 8.72 5.54 42.46
C VAL A 720 9.84 5.93 43.43
N SER A 721 9.63 5.69 44.73
CA SER A 721 10.50 6.16 45.81
C SER A 721 11.03 4.97 46.63
N ASP A 722 12.35 4.90 46.84
CA ASP A 722 13.06 3.92 47.67
C ASP A 722 12.88 4.12 49.19
N LYS A 723 11.89 4.92 49.61
CA LYS A 723 11.66 5.24 51.04
C LYS A 723 10.99 4.07 51.78
N PRO A 724 11.26 3.91 53.09
CA PRO A 724 10.60 2.89 53.92
C PRO A 724 9.08 3.07 53.93
N LYS A 725 8.35 1.96 53.82
CA LYS A 725 6.89 1.93 53.75
C LYS A 725 6.29 2.32 55.09
N ALA A 726 5.27 3.18 55.09
CA ALA A 726 4.59 3.60 56.31
C ALA A 726 3.06 3.60 56.17
N ILE A 727 2.36 3.32 57.28
CA ILE A 727 0.91 3.44 57.43
C ILE A 727 0.60 4.36 58.61
N ILE A 728 -0.36 5.25 58.44
CA ILE A 728 -0.83 6.14 59.51
C ILE A 728 -2.16 5.62 60.04
N SER A 729 -2.26 5.44 61.36
CA SER A 729 -3.52 5.11 62.01
C SER A 729 -4.13 6.35 62.66
N LEU A 730 -5.41 6.61 62.37
CA LEU A 730 -6.05 7.88 62.69
C LEU A 730 -7.37 7.69 63.43
N CYS A 731 -7.51 8.31 64.59
CA CYS A 731 -8.78 8.38 65.33
C CYS A 731 -8.96 9.78 65.93
N LEU A 732 -10.18 10.10 66.38
CA LEU A 732 -10.55 11.44 66.84
C LEU A 732 -9.53 12.04 67.84
N THR A 733 -9.06 11.27 68.83
CA THR A 733 -8.12 11.73 69.86
C THR A 733 -6.69 11.20 69.72
N GLY A 734 -6.43 10.36 68.72
CA GLY A 734 -5.15 9.64 68.55
C GLY A 734 -4.92 8.50 69.55
N GLU A 735 -5.88 8.20 70.42
CA GLU A 735 -5.83 7.11 71.38
C GLU A 735 -6.94 6.06 71.17
N GLY A 736 -6.74 4.85 71.69
CA GLY A 736 -7.71 3.75 71.58
C GLY A 736 -7.69 3.06 70.21
N MET A 737 -8.54 3.50 69.27
CA MET A 737 -8.72 2.81 67.97
C MET A 737 -7.51 2.92 67.05
N ALA A 738 -6.83 4.07 66.99
CA ALA A 738 -5.59 4.21 66.22
C ALA A 738 -4.50 3.24 66.72
N LYS A 739 -4.31 3.17 68.05
CA LYS A 739 -3.41 2.21 68.72
C LYS A 739 -3.79 0.75 68.45
N TYR A 740 -5.09 0.44 68.50
CA TYR A 740 -5.59 -0.90 68.21
C TYR A 740 -5.32 -1.32 66.76
N ILE A 741 -5.54 -0.42 65.79
CA ILE A 741 -5.26 -0.63 64.36
C ILE A 741 -3.76 -0.84 64.15
N SER A 742 -2.91 0.05 64.68
CA SER A 742 -1.45 -0.06 64.59
C SER A 742 -0.98 -1.41 65.14
N LYS A 743 -1.40 -1.77 66.35
CA LYS A 743 -0.97 -3.02 66.99
C LYS A 743 -1.43 -4.26 66.24
N SER A 744 -2.67 -4.27 65.75
CA SER A 744 -3.24 -5.39 65.00
C SER A 744 -2.57 -5.61 63.63
N LEU A 745 -1.97 -4.56 63.04
CA LEU A 745 -1.30 -4.62 61.74
C LEU A 745 0.23 -4.77 61.90
N MET A 746 0.83 -4.22 62.94
CA MET A 746 2.23 -4.42 63.30
C MET A 746 2.55 -5.91 63.49
N ASP A 747 1.62 -6.67 64.10
CA ASP A 747 1.79 -8.12 64.28
C ASP A 747 1.76 -8.91 62.95
N LYS A 748 1.20 -8.32 61.87
CA LYS A 748 1.10 -8.95 60.54
C LYS A 748 2.17 -8.48 59.56
N TYR A 749 2.76 -7.30 59.76
CA TYR A 749 3.63 -6.65 58.78
C TYR A 749 4.87 -6.03 59.43
N SER A 750 5.98 -6.76 59.38
CA SER A 750 7.27 -6.37 59.98
C SER A 750 8.04 -5.31 59.18
N ASP A 751 7.75 -5.18 57.87
CA ASP A 751 8.47 -4.29 56.93
C ASP A 751 7.77 -2.93 56.72
N VAL A 752 6.82 -2.57 57.59
CA VAL A 752 6.03 -1.34 57.48
C VAL A 752 6.06 -0.57 58.80
N ASN A 753 6.38 0.72 58.73
CA ASN A 753 6.35 1.62 59.89
C ASN A 753 4.92 2.09 60.16
N PHE A 754 4.48 2.06 61.42
CA PHE A 754 3.15 2.53 61.80
C PHE A 754 3.24 3.79 62.67
N TYR A 755 2.49 4.83 62.30
CA TYR A 755 2.44 6.10 63.02
C TYR A 755 1.01 6.39 63.49
N GLU A 756 0.85 6.60 64.80
CA GLU A 756 -0.44 6.89 65.41
C GLU A 756 -0.68 8.40 65.48
N MET A 757 -1.84 8.86 65.02
CA MET A 757 -2.15 10.30 64.96
C MET A 757 -3.59 10.61 65.38
N SER A 758 -3.77 11.82 65.91
CA SER A 758 -5.06 12.38 66.33
C SER A 758 -5.66 13.24 65.23
N ALA A 759 -6.93 13.03 64.89
CA ALA A 759 -7.68 13.87 63.95
C ALA A 759 -7.88 15.31 64.46
N LEU A 760 -7.83 15.51 65.79
CA LEU A 760 -8.00 16.81 66.44
C LEU A 760 -6.70 17.61 66.59
N ASP A 761 -5.57 17.08 66.12
CA ASP A 761 -4.28 17.77 66.18
C ASP A 761 -4.23 18.89 65.12
N GLU A 762 -4.15 20.15 65.55
CA GLU A 762 -4.11 21.31 64.64
C GLU A 762 -2.87 21.29 63.73
N GLU A 763 -1.80 20.59 64.11
CA GLU A 763 -0.59 20.41 63.29
C GLU A 763 -0.53 19.09 62.51
N LEU A 764 -1.63 18.32 62.47
CA LEU A 764 -1.72 17.00 61.82
C LEU A 764 -1.18 17.04 60.37
N SER A 765 -1.60 18.04 59.59
CA SER A 765 -1.16 18.21 58.21
C SER A 765 0.35 18.42 58.10
N ASN A 766 0.94 19.21 58.99
CA ASN A 766 2.38 19.47 59.00
C ASN A 766 3.19 18.23 59.42
N LYS A 767 2.68 17.45 60.38
CA LYS A 767 3.31 16.18 60.79
C LYS A 767 3.30 15.15 59.67
N ILE A 768 2.21 15.07 58.91
CA ILE A 768 2.09 14.16 57.77
C ILE A 768 3.02 14.57 56.62
N VAL A 769 3.15 15.87 56.35
CA VAL A 769 4.10 16.37 55.35
C VAL A 769 5.54 16.01 55.72
N LYS A 770 5.95 16.20 56.99
CA LYS A 770 7.27 15.75 57.46
C LYS A 770 7.46 14.25 57.33
N LEU A 771 6.45 13.44 57.64
CA LEU A 771 6.56 11.99 57.48
C LEU A 771 6.68 11.55 56.01
N LYS A 772 6.11 12.28 55.05
CA LYS A 772 6.28 12.03 53.61
C LYS A 772 7.71 12.32 53.12
N GLU A 773 8.45 13.17 53.82
CA GLU A 773 9.85 13.44 53.50
C GLU A 773 10.72 12.20 53.79
N ASP A 774 10.44 11.49 54.87
CA ASP A 774 11.26 10.35 55.32
C ASP A 774 10.69 8.97 54.95
N ASN A 775 9.38 8.85 54.70
CA ASN A 775 8.70 7.56 54.46
C ASN A 775 7.78 7.61 53.22
N ASN A 776 7.57 6.44 52.58
CA ASN A 776 6.54 6.26 51.56
C ASN A 776 5.23 5.85 52.23
N ILE A 777 4.30 6.79 52.38
CA ILE A 777 3.03 6.55 53.09
C ILE A 777 2.04 5.83 52.16
N LEU A 778 1.75 4.57 52.48
CA LEU A 778 0.90 3.70 51.65
C LEU A 778 -0.60 4.01 51.83
N ALA A 779 -1.03 4.25 53.06
CA ALA A 779 -2.42 4.53 53.39
C ALA A 779 -2.56 5.17 54.79
N VAL A 780 -3.69 5.85 55.00
CA VAL A 780 -4.20 6.28 56.30
C VAL A 780 -5.38 5.38 56.66
N ILE A 781 -5.36 4.72 57.81
CA ILE A 781 -6.42 3.81 58.25
C ILE A 781 -7.04 4.39 59.52
N GLY A 782 -8.35 4.61 59.51
CA GLY A 782 -8.96 5.28 60.65
C GLY A 782 -10.48 5.27 60.68
N THR A 783 -11.04 5.71 61.80
CA THR A 783 -12.49 5.90 61.92
C THR A 783 -12.97 7.23 61.34
N MET A 784 -12.03 8.12 60.99
CA MET A 784 -12.31 9.44 60.45
C MET A 784 -11.32 9.76 59.35
N ASP A 785 -11.84 10.21 58.22
CA ASP A 785 -11.05 10.70 57.11
C ASP A 785 -10.50 12.08 57.48
N PRO A 786 -9.17 12.28 57.54
CA PRO A 786 -8.61 13.60 57.82
C PRO A 786 -8.73 14.56 56.62
N GLU A 787 -9.29 14.11 55.49
CA GLU A 787 -9.45 14.87 54.23
C GLU A 787 -8.13 15.43 53.68
N ILE A 788 -7.01 14.76 54.00
CA ILE A 788 -5.68 15.19 53.61
C ILE A 788 -5.41 14.76 52.17
N GLN A 789 -5.25 15.76 51.30
CA GLN A 789 -5.12 15.57 49.86
C GLN A 789 -3.92 14.69 49.48
N GLY A 790 -4.16 13.67 48.64
CA GLY A 790 -3.13 12.77 48.10
C GLY A 790 -2.69 11.67 49.07
N MET A 791 -3.61 11.15 49.89
CA MET A 791 -3.41 10.00 50.77
C MET A 791 -4.57 9.01 50.57
N ASN A 792 -4.28 7.71 50.50
CA ASN A 792 -5.32 6.70 50.41
C ASN A 792 -5.94 6.47 51.80
N PHE A 793 -7.16 6.91 52.03
CA PHE A 793 -7.86 6.70 53.30
C PHE A 793 -8.68 5.41 53.28
N ILE A 794 -8.48 4.55 54.27
CA ILE A 794 -9.22 3.31 54.47
C ILE A 794 -10.04 3.43 55.76
N PRO A 795 -11.38 3.49 55.66
CA PRO A 795 -12.23 3.46 56.84
C PRO A 795 -12.01 2.18 57.64
N TYR A 796 -11.94 2.31 58.96
CA TYR A 796 -11.78 1.16 59.84
C TYR A 796 -13.02 0.24 59.77
N ASP A 797 -12.80 -0.98 59.28
CA ASP A 797 -13.74 -2.09 59.32
C ASP A 797 -13.02 -3.36 59.80
N LYS A 798 -13.64 -4.06 60.75
CA LYS A 798 -13.07 -5.20 61.48
C LYS A 798 -12.88 -6.44 60.59
N GLU A 799 -13.70 -6.60 59.55
CA GLU A 799 -13.55 -7.70 58.58
C GLU A 799 -12.50 -7.38 57.51
N ILE A 800 -12.43 -6.12 57.09
CA ILE A 800 -11.47 -5.65 56.07
C ILE A 800 -10.04 -5.66 56.60
N LEU A 801 -9.82 -5.27 57.86
CA LEU A 801 -8.48 -5.31 58.47
C LEU A 801 -7.91 -6.72 58.60
N ASN A 802 -8.77 -7.74 58.73
CA ASN A 802 -8.30 -9.11 58.86
C ASN A 802 -7.78 -9.71 57.55
N ASN A 803 -8.34 -9.26 56.42
CA ASN A 803 -8.03 -9.73 55.07
C ASN A 803 -7.22 -8.73 54.23
N LEU A 804 -6.83 -7.59 54.81
CA LEU A 804 -6.04 -6.55 54.13
C LEU A 804 -4.66 -7.10 53.80
N ASN A 805 -4.36 -7.28 52.51
CA ASN A 805 -3.04 -7.63 51.98
C ASN A 805 -2.32 -6.37 51.49
N ILE A 806 -1.28 -5.90 52.20
CA ILE A 806 -0.59 -4.64 51.89
C ILE A 806 0.06 -4.66 50.50
N ASP A 807 0.50 -5.81 50.01
CA ASP A 807 1.09 -5.92 48.65
C ASP A 807 0.06 -5.62 47.55
N SER A 808 -1.24 -5.75 47.84
CA SER A 808 -2.31 -5.39 46.92
C SER A 808 -2.61 -3.89 46.85
N LEU A 809 -2.11 -3.09 47.81
CA LEU A 809 -2.21 -1.63 47.79
C LEU A 809 -1.08 -0.99 46.94
N VAL A 810 0.04 -1.69 46.77
CA VAL A 810 1.20 -1.20 46.00
C VAL A 810 1.05 -1.46 44.49
N ASN A 811 0.20 -2.42 44.07
CA ASN A 811 0.15 -2.92 42.70
C ASN A 811 -1.26 -2.99 42.06
N LYS A 812 -2.14 -2.00 42.29
CA LYS A 812 -3.48 -2.01 41.65
C LYS A 812 -3.83 -0.70 40.95
N SER A 813 -3.58 -0.65 39.64
CA SER A 813 -4.28 0.31 38.77
C SER A 813 -4.72 -0.20 37.38
N GLU A 814 -4.56 -1.48 36.98
CA GLU A 814 -4.99 -1.86 35.62
C GLU A 814 -5.90 -3.10 35.37
N GLU A 815 -6.16 -4.05 36.28
CA GLU A 815 -6.86 -5.28 35.83
C GLU A 815 -8.20 -5.70 36.48
N LEU A 816 -8.70 -5.04 37.54
CA LEU A 816 -9.81 -5.62 38.33
C LEU A 816 -11.24 -5.09 38.08
N LYS A 817 -11.56 -4.50 36.92
CA LYS A 817 -12.95 -4.06 36.63
C LYS A 817 -13.59 -4.60 35.35
N LYS A 818 -13.07 -5.68 34.75
CA LYS A 818 -13.63 -6.25 33.50
C LYS A 818 -14.39 -7.57 33.62
N TYR A 819 -14.17 -8.38 34.66
CA TYR A 819 -14.78 -9.71 34.76
C TYR A 819 -16.12 -9.74 35.53
N GLU A 820 -16.35 -8.82 36.47
CA GLU A 820 -17.61 -8.81 37.25
C GLU A 820 -18.85 -8.28 36.50
N ARG A 821 -18.71 -7.75 35.27
CA ARG A 821 -19.83 -7.20 34.47
C ARG A 821 -20.33 -8.08 33.31
N ILE A 822 -19.76 -9.28 33.14
CA ILE A 822 -20.06 -10.16 31.98
C ILE A 822 -21.10 -11.23 32.34
N ILE A 823 -21.25 -11.56 33.62
CA ILE A 823 -22.25 -12.52 34.11
C ILE A 823 -23.45 -11.75 34.61
N ASP A 824 -24.57 -11.94 33.93
CA ASP A 824 -25.86 -11.46 34.36
C ASP A 824 -26.51 -12.57 35.20
N GLU A 825 -26.97 -12.27 36.41
CA GLU A 825 -27.59 -13.28 37.29
C GLU A 825 -28.86 -13.87 36.67
N ASP A 826 -29.53 -13.13 35.79
CA ASP A 826 -30.70 -13.57 35.04
C ASP A 826 -30.37 -14.63 33.97
N LEU A 827 -29.09 -14.80 33.63
CA LEU A 827 -28.58 -15.82 32.71
C LEU A 827 -28.05 -17.07 33.42
N LEU A 828 -28.18 -17.14 34.75
CA LEU A 828 -27.87 -18.31 35.57
C LEU A 828 -29.16 -19.01 35.98
N ILE A 829 -29.60 -19.97 35.16
CA ILE A 829 -30.93 -20.59 35.26
C ILE A 829 -30.83 -21.92 36.00
N PHE A 830 -31.52 -22.05 37.14
CA PHE A 830 -31.54 -23.26 37.94
C PHE A 830 -32.87 -23.99 37.79
N GLU A 831 -32.82 -25.25 37.35
CA GLU A 831 -33.94 -26.19 37.25
C GLU A 831 -35.22 -25.62 36.60
N PRO A 832 -35.15 -25.10 35.36
CA PRO A 832 -36.34 -24.62 34.69
C PRO A 832 -37.31 -25.78 34.42
N ASP A 833 -38.62 -25.55 34.58
CA ASP A 833 -39.67 -26.54 34.28
C ASP A 833 -39.88 -26.67 32.74
N ILE A 834 -38.83 -27.05 32.02
CA ILE A 834 -38.79 -27.24 30.57
C ILE A 834 -38.17 -28.60 30.25
N TYR A 835 -38.87 -29.41 29.45
CA TYR A 835 -38.51 -30.81 29.19
C TYR A 835 -38.07 -31.09 27.75
N PHE A 836 -38.27 -30.14 26.83
CA PHE A 836 -37.91 -30.27 25.41
C PHE A 836 -36.80 -29.30 25.02
N LYS A 837 -35.85 -29.78 24.21
CA LYS A 837 -34.71 -28.99 23.69
C LYS A 837 -35.16 -27.70 22.98
N LYS A 838 -36.21 -27.78 22.16
CA LYS A 838 -36.69 -26.63 21.37
C LYS A 838 -37.24 -25.52 22.27
N ASP A 839 -38.11 -25.88 23.21
CA ASP A 839 -38.73 -24.95 24.15
C ASP A 839 -37.67 -24.26 25.04
N LEU A 840 -36.61 -24.99 25.39
CA LEU A 840 -35.51 -24.44 26.18
C LEU A 840 -34.67 -23.42 25.40
N LEU A 841 -34.36 -23.69 24.13
CA LEU A 841 -33.63 -22.74 23.29
C LEU A 841 -34.46 -21.48 23.02
N GLU A 842 -35.78 -21.62 22.82
CA GLU A 842 -36.70 -20.49 22.69
C GLU A 842 -36.76 -19.66 23.97
N TYR A 843 -36.87 -20.31 25.14
CA TYR A 843 -36.86 -19.66 26.44
C TYR A 843 -35.58 -18.84 26.67
N VAL A 844 -34.41 -19.45 26.48
CA VAL A 844 -33.11 -18.78 26.72
C VAL A 844 -32.87 -17.65 25.74
N CYS A 845 -33.17 -17.85 24.44
CA CYS A 845 -33.02 -16.80 23.46
C CYS A 845 -33.99 -15.64 23.72
N SER A 846 -35.18 -15.89 24.26
CA SER A 846 -36.12 -14.83 24.62
C SER A 846 -35.56 -13.92 25.73
N ILE A 847 -34.88 -14.48 26.73
CA ILE A 847 -34.21 -13.72 27.80
C ILE A 847 -33.08 -12.87 27.20
N LEU A 848 -32.26 -13.46 26.32
CA LEU A 848 -31.16 -12.77 25.64
C LEU A 848 -31.64 -11.65 24.70
N ILE A 849 -32.81 -11.79 24.08
CA ILE A 849 -33.41 -10.75 23.25
C ILE A 849 -33.96 -9.63 24.14
N ASN A 850 -34.66 -9.98 25.22
CA ASN A 850 -35.28 -9.02 26.12
C ASN A 850 -34.27 -8.17 26.89
N ASN A 851 -33.13 -8.75 27.27
CA ASN A 851 -32.04 -8.00 27.92
C ASN A 851 -31.11 -7.28 26.91
N GLY A 852 -31.43 -7.34 25.61
CA GLY A 852 -30.68 -6.67 24.54
C GLY A 852 -29.32 -7.27 24.21
N SER A 853 -29.04 -8.51 24.64
CA SER A 853 -27.76 -9.17 24.35
C SER A 853 -27.65 -9.68 22.91
N VAL A 854 -28.77 -10.04 22.28
CA VAL A 854 -28.83 -10.56 20.90
C VAL A 854 -30.05 -10.03 20.13
N ASP A 855 -29.98 -10.08 18.80
CA ASP A 855 -31.09 -9.73 17.91
C ASP A 855 -32.15 -10.84 17.81
N LYS A 856 -33.34 -10.50 17.27
CA LYS A 856 -34.46 -11.45 17.13
C LYS A 856 -34.12 -12.63 16.23
N GLU A 857 -33.25 -12.44 15.25
CA GLU A 857 -32.78 -13.45 14.32
C GLU A 857 -31.84 -14.48 14.97
N TYR A 858 -31.28 -14.20 16.16
CA TYR A 858 -30.31 -15.08 16.82
C TYR A 858 -30.90 -16.46 17.17
N LEU A 859 -32.17 -16.54 17.57
CA LEU A 859 -32.86 -17.81 17.82
C LEU A 859 -32.84 -18.72 16.57
N SER A 860 -33.15 -18.15 15.40
CA SER A 860 -33.14 -18.90 14.15
C SER A 860 -31.74 -19.41 13.79
N SER A 861 -30.71 -18.61 14.07
CA SER A 861 -29.31 -18.99 13.88
C SER A 861 -28.91 -20.17 14.78
N VAL A 862 -29.28 -20.13 16.07
CA VAL A 862 -28.99 -21.20 17.04
C VAL A 862 -29.72 -22.49 16.64
N VAL A 863 -31.01 -22.42 16.31
CA VAL A 863 -31.83 -23.59 15.94
C VAL A 863 -31.33 -24.22 14.63
N ASN A 864 -31.02 -23.42 13.61
CA ASN A 864 -30.49 -23.93 12.34
C ASN A 864 -29.16 -24.67 12.55
N ARG A 865 -28.29 -24.13 13.41
CA ARG A 865 -27.00 -24.75 13.72
C ARG A 865 -27.16 -26.05 14.51
N GLU A 866 -28.00 -26.04 15.54
CA GLU A 866 -28.25 -27.23 16.38
C GLU A 866 -28.98 -28.36 15.62
N ASN A 867 -29.73 -28.03 14.56
CA ASN A 867 -30.32 -29.02 13.65
C ASN A 867 -29.28 -29.64 12.69
N LEU A 868 -28.23 -28.90 12.31
CA LEU A 868 -27.16 -29.41 11.45
C LEU A 868 -26.22 -30.36 12.19
N ALA A 869 -25.75 -29.94 13.37
CA ALA A 869 -24.93 -30.75 14.25
C ALA A 869 -25.02 -30.22 15.69
N PRO A 870 -25.56 -30.98 16.65
CA PRO A 870 -25.65 -30.55 18.04
C PRO A 870 -24.26 -30.40 18.66
N THR A 871 -24.06 -29.32 19.41
CA THR A 871 -22.76 -29.02 20.03
C THR A 871 -22.68 -29.58 21.45
N TYR A 872 -21.68 -30.42 21.75
CA TYR A 872 -21.57 -31.13 23.02
C TYR A 872 -20.11 -31.32 23.47
N LEU A 873 -19.85 -31.25 24.78
CA LEU A 873 -18.54 -31.48 25.41
C LEU A 873 -18.53 -32.80 26.22
N LYS A 874 -17.37 -33.48 26.30
CA LYS A 874 -17.20 -34.74 27.05
C LYS A 874 -17.56 -34.56 28.54
N GLY A 875 -18.80 -34.87 28.93
CA GLY A 875 -19.23 -34.79 30.32
C GLY A 875 -20.70 -34.44 30.59
N GLU A 876 -21.62 -34.66 29.64
CA GLU A 876 -23.07 -34.36 29.72
C GLU A 876 -23.41 -32.86 29.67
N ILE A 877 -22.63 -32.06 28.92
CA ILE A 877 -22.83 -30.61 28.76
C ILE A 877 -23.09 -30.25 27.30
N ALA A 878 -24.22 -29.58 27.04
CA ALA A 878 -24.50 -28.99 25.72
C ALA A 878 -23.97 -27.57 25.61
N VAL A 879 -23.47 -27.20 24.43
CA VAL A 879 -22.89 -25.87 24.15
C VAL A 879 -23.52 -25.21 22.93
N PRO A 880 -24.83 -24.94 22.94
CA PRO A 880 -25.50 -24.28 21.82
C PRO A 880 -24.90 -22.89 21.60
N HIS A 881 -24.78 -22.46 20.35
CA HIS A 881 -24.30 -21.13 20.01
C HIS A 881 -24.82 -20.69 18.63
N GLY A 882 -25.04 -19.39 18.47
CA GLY A 882 -25.49 -18.79 17.21
C GLY A 882 -24.36 -18.06 16.49
N GLU A 883 -24.69 -17.39 15.39
CA GLU A 883 -23.77 -16.51 14.69
C GLU A 883 -23.51 -15.22 15.49
N SER A 884 -22.24 -14.83 15.56
CA SER A 884 -21.78 -13.64 16.30
C SER A 884 -22.18 -12.30 15.66
N SER A 885 -22.72 -12.33 14.45
CA SER A 885 -23.28 -11.17 13.73
C SER A 885 -24.55 -10.63 14.40
N TYR A 886 -25.33 -11.48 15.05
CA TYR A 886 -26.58 -11.11 15.73
C TYR A 886 -26.38 -10.86 17.25
N VAL A 887 -25.12 -10.64 17.70
CA VAL A 887 -24.77 -10.49 19.12
C VAL A 887 -24.40 -9.04 19.44
N ASN A 888 -25.23 -8.40 20.26
CA ASN A 888 -25.10 -7.01 20.70
C ASN A 888 -24.28 -6.85 21.98
N LYS A 889 -24.20 -7.89 22.82
CA LYS A 889 -23.41 -7.91 24.06
C LYS A 889 -22.86 -9.31 24.30
N THR A 890 -21.58 -9.43 24.64
CA THR A 890 -20.99 -10.73 25.04
C THR A 890 -21.53 -11.12 26.41
N SER A 891 -22.06 -12.33 26.53
CA SER A 891 -22.75 -12.84 27.72
C SER A 891 -22.63 -14.37 27.78
N PHE A 892 -22.75 -14.93 28.98
CA PHE A 892 -22.63 -16.36 29.21
C PHE A 892 -23.87 -16.87 29.94
N VAL A 893 -24.54 -17.86 29.37
CA VAL A 893 -25.70 -18.49 30.00
C VAL A 893 -25.29 -19.84 30.57
N PHE A 894 -25.65 -20.08 31.82
CA PHE A 894 -25.48 -21.38 32.48
C PHE A 894 -26.83 -21.89 32.93
N ILE A 895 -27.12 -23.15 32.62
CA ILE A 895 -28.39 -23.78 32.97
C ILE A 895 -28.13 -25.13 33.59
N LYS A 896 -28.71 -25.36 34.76
CA LYS A 896 -28.84 -26.70 35.34
C LYS A 896 -30.26 -27.19 35.13
N LEU A 897 -30.42 -28.39 34.56
CA LEU A 897 -31.74 -28.98 34.30
C LEU A 897 -32.21 -29.83 35.47
N LYS A 898 -33.53 -29.77 35.73
CA LYS A 898 -34.21 -30.59 36.74
C LYS A 898 -34.24 -32.07 36.36
N SER A 899 -34.37 -32.34 35.07
CA SER A 899 -34.31 -33.67 34.47
C SER A 899 -33.46 -33.63 33.20
N PRO A 900 -32.68 -34.68 32.90
CA PRO A 900 -31.89 -34.74 31.68
C PRO A 900 -32.76 -34.55 30.42
N ILE A 901 -32.31 -33.70 29.49
CA ILE A 901 -32.95 -33.53 28.18
C ILE A 901 -32.12 -34.28 27.13
N ASP A 902 -32.78 -35.02 26.23
CA ASP A 902 -32.13 -35.63 25.07
C ASP A 902 -31.67 -34.54 24.09
N TRP A 903 -30.37 -34.43 23.88
CA TRP A 903 -29.76 -33.43 23.01
C TRP A 903 -29.44 -33.95 21.59
N GLY A 904 -29.84 -35.18 21.27
CA GLY A 904 -29.61 -35.88 19.99
C GLY A 904 -28.30 -36.68 19.93
N VAL A 905 -27.41 -36.45 20.90
CA VAL A 905 -26.13 -37.18 21.07
C VAL A 905 -26.02 -37.88 22.43
N GLY A 906 -27.03 -37.69 23.28
CA GLY A 906 -27.07 -38.17 24.66
C GLY A 906 -27.90 -37.24 25.55
N ASN A 907 -28.17 -37.70 26.77
CA ASN A 907 -28.89 -36.91 27.78
C ASN A 907 -27.95 -35.90 28.44
N VAL A 908 -28.39 -34.65 28.53
CA VAL A 908 -27.63 -33.51 29.05
C VAL A 908 -28.30 -32.97 30.31
N ASN A 909 -27.49 -32.68 31.34
CA ASN A 909 -27.95 -32.11 32.61
C ASN A 909 -27.55 -30.64 32.79
N ILE A 910 -26.54 -30.18 32.05
CA ILE A 910 -26.03 -28.81 32.11
C ILE A 910 -25.94 -28.23 30.71
N ILE A 911 -26.35 -26.99 30.54
CA ILE A 911 -26.18 -26.26 29.28
C ILE A 911 -25.35 -25.02 29.55
N PHE A 912 -24.36 -24.81 28.69
CA PHE A 912 -23.55 -23.60 28.67
C PHE A 912 -23.68 -22.94 27.30
N MET A 913 -24.33 -21.79 27.21
CA MET A 913 -24.51 -21.06 25.95
C MET A 913 -23.58 -19.83 25.91
N PRO A 914 -22.44 -19.89 25.19
CA PRO A 914 -21.61 -18.72 24.99
C PRO A 914 -22.22 -17.82 23.91
N VAL A 915 -22.53 -16.58 24.29
CA VAL A 915 -23.03 -15.52 23.41
C VAL A 915 -21.92 -14.49 23.26
N PHE A 916 -21.30 -14.36 22.09
CA PHE A 916 -20.12 -13.51 21.98
C PHE A 916 -20.00 -12.76 20.66
N LYS A 917 -19.44 -11.55 20.75
CA LYS A 917 -19.07 -10.75 19.58
C LYS A 917 -17.85 -11.33 18.88
N ALA A 918 -17.78 -11.15 17.56
CA ALA A 918 -16.66 -11.62 16.74
C ALA A 918 -15.26 -11.15 17.22
N ASN A 919 -15.19 -10.04 17.95
CA ASN A 919 -13.95 -9.45 18.45
C ASN A 919 -13.54 -9.92 19.86
N ASP A 920 -14.42 -10.63 20.58
CA ASP A 920 -14.20 -11.03 21.99
C ASP A 920 -13.67 -12.48 22.12
N LYS A 921 -13.02 -12.98 21.06
CA LYS A 921 -12.53 -14.37 20.99
C LYS A 921 -11.61 -14.77 22.14
N VAL A 922 -10.83 -13.83 22.69
CA VAL A 922 -9.91 -14.08 23.82
C VAL A 922 -10.70 -14.35 25.11
N ILE A 923 -11.76 -13.57 25.36
CA ILE A 923 -12.63 -13.73 26.53
C ILE A 923 -13.30 -15.09 26.47
N VAL A 924 -13.89 -15.44 25.33
CA VAL A 924 -14.56 -16.73 25.11
C VAL A 924 -13.60 -17.90 25.25
N LYS A 925 -12.38 -17.79 24.71
CA LYS A 925 -11.36 -18.83 24.84
C LYS A 925 -10.96 -19.05 26.30
N ASN A 926 -10.85 -17.99 27.09
CA ASN A 926 -10.52 -18.10 28.52
C ASN A 926 -11.70 -18.67 29.33
N THR A 927 -12.93 -18.26 29.01
CA THR A 927 -14.13 -18.79 29.68
C THR A 927 -14.42 -20.25 29.33
N LEU A 928 -14.17 -20.68 28.09
CA LEU A 928 -14.36 -22.08 27.69
C LEU A 928 -13.40 -23.04 28.42
N LYS A 929 -12.23 -22.57 28.88
CA LYS A 929 -11.31 -23.38 29.70
C LYS A 929 -11.93 -23.78 31.04
N ILE A 930 -12.91 -23.02 31.55
CA ILE A 930 -13.61 -23.37 32.79
C ILE A 930 -14.31 -24.72 32.67
N LEU A 931 -14.80 -25.05 31.47
CA LEU A 931 -15.49 -26.32 31.22
C LEU A 931 -14.53 -27.52 31.18
N GLU A 932 -13.22 -27.29 31.18
CA GLU A 932 -12.20 -28.35 31.30
C GLU A 932 -11.94 -28.73 32.77
N ASP A 933 -12.38 -27.90 33.73
CA ASP A 933 -12.26 -28.16 35.16
C ASP A 933 -13.35 -29.14 35.64
N LYS A 934 -12.95 -30.41 35.82
CA LYS A 934 -13.85 -31.48 36.27
C LYS A 934 -14.49 -31.23 37.63
N ILE A 935 -13.77 -30.59 38.55
CA ILE A 935 -14.25 -30.30 39.91
C ILE A 935 -15.36 -29.25 39.84
N PHE A 936 -15.17 -28.22 39.01
CA PHE A 936 -16.18 -27.19 38.78
C PHE A 936 -17.47 -27.78 38.18
N ILE A 937 -17.36 -28.64 37.16
CA ILE A 937 -18.53 -29.30 36.55
C ILE A 937 -19.26 -30.20 37.57
N GLU A 938 -18.52 -30.98 38.37
CA GLU A 938 -19.11 -31.87 39.37
C GLU A 938 -19.82 -31.09 40.50
N ASN A 939 -19.23 -29.99 40.96
CA ASN A 939 -19.87 -29.09 41.92
C ASN A 939 -21.14 -28.44 41.36
N MET A 940 -21.14 -27.99 40.10
CA MET A 940 -22.35 -27.48 39.46
C MET A 940 -23.44 -28.55 39.35
N LYS A 941 -23.10 -29.80 39.01
CA LYS A 941 -24.06 -30.92 38.97
C LYS A 941 -24.65 -31.23 40.35
N ASN A 942 -23.83 -31.17 41.40
CA ASN A 942 -24.23 -31.54 42.76
C ASN A 942 -24.90 -30.41 43.55
N SER A 943 -24.94 -29.17 43.03
CA SER A 943 -25.61 -28.03 43.67
C SER A 943 -27.08 -28.32 44.01
N LEU A 944 -27.50 -28.18 45.27
CA LEU A 944 -28.89 -28.50 45.66
C LEU A 944 -29.81 -27.28 45.66
N THR A 945 -29.24 -26.08 45.58
CA THR A 945 -29.99 -24.81 45.63
C THR A 945 -29.53 -23.84 44.55
N GLU A 946 -30.43 -22.95 44.12
CA GLU A 946 -30.12 -21.89 43.14
C GLU A 946 -28.97 -20.99 43.62
N LEU A 947 -28.95 -20.64 44.90
CA LEU A 947 -27.90 -19.81 45.49
C LEU A 947 -26.53 -20.50 45.44
N GLU A 948 -26.48 -21.80 45.73
CA GLU A 948 -25.26 -22.60 45.63
C GLU A 948 -24.77 -22.69 44.17
N PHE A 949 -25.68 -22.92 43.22
CA PHE A 949 -25.37 -22.94 41.79
C PHE A 949 -24.79 -21.60 41.31
N LYS A 950 -25.43 -20.48 41.65
CA LYS A 950 -24.95 -19.12 41.30
C LYS A 950 -23.59 -18.83 41.92
N ASN A 951 -23.39 -19.17 43.20
CA ASN A 951 -22.12 -18.93 43.89
C ASN A 951 -20.96 -19.74 43.30
N ILE A 952 -21.19 -21.02 42.93
CA ILE A 952 -20.16 -21.85 42.28
C ILE A 952 -19.67 -21.18 40.99
N ILE A 953 -20.58 -20.67 40.17
CA ILE A 953 -20.25 -20.01 38.89
C ILE A 953 -19.58 -18.66 39.14
N LEU A 954 -20.16 -17.80 39.97
CA LEU A 954 -19.62 -16.47 40.26
C LEU A 954 -18.21 -16.55 40.88
N ASN A 955 -17.98 -17.49 41.81
CA ASN A 955 -16.66 -17.69 42.40
C ASN A 955 -15.65 -18.19 41.35
N LYS A 956 -16.04 -19.10 40.47
CA LYS A 956 -15.14 -19.61 39.44
C LYS A 956 -14.72 -18.54 38.43
N PHE A 957 -15.60 -17.59 38.13
CA PHE A 957 -15.28 -16.45 37.27
C PHE A 957 -14.51 -15.34 37.99
N LYS A 958 -14.54 -15.28 39.33
CA LYS A 958 -13.66 -14.39 40.12
C LYS A 958 -12.21 -14.91 40.21
N GLU A 959 -11.99 -16.21 40.00
CA GLU A 959 -10.67 -16.84 39.93
C GLU A 959 -9.91 -16.55 38.61
N ILE A 960 -10.61 -16.01 37.60
CA ILE A 960 -10.11 -15.72 36.24
C ILE A 960 -9.93 -14.23 36.06
#